data_AF-A0A380WWB5-F1
#
_entry.id   AF-A0A380WWB5-F1
#
_cell.length_a   1.000
_cell.length_b   1.000
_cell.length_c   1.000
_cell.angle_alpha   90.00
_cell.angle_beta   90.00
_cell.angle_gamma   90.00
#
_symmetry.space_group_name_H-M   'P 1'
#
loop_
_entity.id
_entity.type
_entity.pdbx_description
1 polymer ?
#
loop_
_entity_poly.entity_id
_entity_poly.type
_entity_poly.pdbx_seq_one_letter_code
_entity_poly.pdbx_strand_id
1 'polypeptide(L)'
;MKKKYVKNLLALIITGSMIFPGDLALASKRNDTNISSAEETQEAELIPQLEIAPDPTDIYEDSASENQNLEISPLSKDFKSAQKSGNKVSPLDINFDYIKTRTRSKSQNLPKQYDLREYNRVSPVKNQGKNGSCWAFATYGSMESVLSKYGKFDFSEKHLRNTHGFDWGPNDGGNRDIAAAYMARWSGPVDERDDMYDPVISVSPTDVDRVLDIDKVLYLPDVYNFVDTTDIKQAVMKYGGVYTTINSSKYYENEKNKSYYNPGGGTDDHAVTIVGWDDTFPKELFSIKPKADGAWICKNSWGPSYMENGYYYVSYEDVYAGKSNACFIPKKKDPNGRIYQYDPLGATRSVGYNKQGYMTNIFKAEGKETLHEIGIFNVSMFTDYKLYVVRNIERTSQLDTEKVEVASGTLQYPGYYTIDISHIDLEEGEQFAVMAYLDSSKANYRYPLAVEAKINNFSSKADSEPGQSFVSSDGKKWSDLSSELKGANVCLKAITTTGEVLSDDEMPVDPNLPEPVKEVKNISVAEGAGGHLRINKKGKLTPVIEPADIKDVAIKIYTLDTDVVDVSSDGIITPKKTGTANILVETRVSRGILRARFNLDIIPADLRYEKSKEIPVVGDNELYENGETDEGEKFPDPPKPYEDPFVIRNIAIKIPQASLKEGETLNLDEKISVYPDTAKREFTFESKNPEIANIDEKGIVTANAVGKTTLIVKTSNDIKKSIDIRVLPNFENYPVELDGFDVSQRESGYFTINLKASQNGVGYNGPATLTTKAGNEENGVVEKKSTIYFKNGEASITYHGGQFAVWRTNFETNLKLRDIEDSISYEFSKDSKSEAFIKKYPSHVKDLKPKQYDLGDIRVGKREGGYFTLSFEAFEDGNPYTGMGIVETTSEGTTRINTVNFTDGQASIRYSGANFGVWKKDFVTTLKVVNTEASVAYGMSK
;
A
#
# COMPACT_ATOMS: atom_id res chain seq x y z
N MET A 1 60.15 -34.08 -22.34
CA MET A 1 60.64 -32.69 -22.50
C MET A 1 60.32 -31.88 -21.24
N LYS A 2 61.27 -31.04 -20.82
CA LYS A 2 61.17 -29.79 -20.02
C LYS A 2 59.81 -29.47 -19.36
N LYS A 3 59.75 -29.45 -18.02
CA LYS A 3 59.75 -28.25 -17.13
C LYS A 3 58.33 -27.71 -16.83
N LYS A 4 58.00 -27.06 -15.70
CA LYS A 4 58.58 -26.93 -14.33
C LYS A 4 57.59 -26.06 -13.50
N TYR A 5 57.73 -26.06 -12.16
CA TYR A 5 57.06 -25.20 -11.15
C TYR A 5 55.68 -25.69 -10.66
N VAL A 6 55.44 -26.08 -9.39
CA VAL A 6 55.94 -25.67 -8.03
C VAL A 6 55.27 -24.35 -7.60
N LYS A 7 54.24 -24.33 -6.72
CA LYS A 7 54.17 -24.70 -5.28
C LYS A 7 54.79 -23.62 -4.37
N ASN A 8 54.10 -23.19 -3.31
CA ASN A 8 54.57 -23.22 -1.91
C ASN A 8 53.50 -22.66 -0.93
N LEU A 9 53.15 -23.31 0.20
CA LEU A 9 53.91 -23.76 1.42
C LEU A 9 53.94 -22.64 2.49
N LEU A 10 53.94 -22.87 3.81
CA LEU A 10 54.41 -23.96 4.72
C LEU A 10 53.46 -24.09 5.96
N ALA A 11 53.56 -25.01 6.95
CA ALA A 11 54.57 -26.00 7.39
C ALA A 11 53.87 -27.15 8.18
N LEU A 12 54.23 -28.45 8.07
CA LEU A 12 55.29 -29.22 8.81
C LEU A 12 54.90 -29.52 10.30
N ILE A 13 55.01 -30.72 10.93
CA ILE A 13 56.05 -31.78 10.92
C ILE A 13 55.53 -33.16 11.48
N ILE A 14 55.95 -34.30 10.88
CA ILE A 14 56.46 -35.63 11.44
C ILE A 14 55.71 -36.29 12.64
N THR A 15 55.38 -37.60 12.78
CA THR A 15 55.73 -38.95 12.18
C THR A 15 54.46 -39.86 12.19
N GLY A 16 54.39 -41.15 11.75
CA GLY A 16 55.31 -42.06 11.05
C GLY A 16 55.39 -43.51 11.61
N SER A 17 55.40 -44.54 10.74
CA SER A 17 55.65 -46.00 10.98
C SER A 17 54.55 -46.82 11.73
N MET A 18 54.21 -48.09 11.39
CA MET A 18 54.75 -49.05 10.40
C MET A 18 53.77 -50.22 10.07
N ILE A 19 53.80 -50.70 8.81
CA ILE A 19 53.75 -52.12 8.34
C ILE A 19 52.39 -52.80 7.96
N PHE A 20 52.27 -53.03 6.63
CA PHE A 20 51.47 -53.99 5.83
C PHE A 20 52.08 -55.44 5.91
N PRO A 21 51.63 -56.54 5.23
CA PRO A 21 50.83 -56.67 3.97
C PRO A 21 49.75 -57.79 3.98
N GLY A 22 49.00 -58.07 2.89
CA GLY A 22 48.84 -57.37 1.60
C GLY A 22 47.98 -58.16 0.59
N ASP A 23 47.71 -57.55 -0.57
CA ASP A 23 47.84 -58.04 -1.96
C ASP A 23 47.64 -59.56 -2.27
N LEU A 24 46.98 -59.98 -3.37
CA LEU A 24 46.56 -59.28 -4.60
C LEU A 24 45.50 -60.09 -5.40
N ALA A 25 44.60 -59.41 -6.12
CA ALA A 25 43.87 -59.88 -7.32
C ALA A 25 42.91 -61.11 -7.16
N LEU A 26 42.05 -61.50 -8.10
CA LEU A 26 41.82 -61.12 -9.52
C LEU A 26 40.33 -61.35 -9.86
N ALA A 27 39.75 -60.62 -10.83
CA ALA A 27 38.32 -60.72 -11.16
C ALA A 27 37.99 -61.82 -12.20
N SER A 28 36.82 -62.50 -12.08
CA SER A 28 35.97 -62.83 -13.24
C SER A 28 34.55 -63.38 -12.91
N LYS A 29 33.56 -62.95 -13.71
CA LYS A 29 32.39 -63.69 -14.26
C LYS A 29 31.26 -64.28 -13.39
N ARG A 30 30.05 -63.74 -13.68
CA ARG A 30 28.78 -64.40 -14.09
C ARG A 30 27.88 -65.16 -13.08
N ASN A 31 26.64 -64.65 -13.03
CA ASN A 31 25.34 -65.33 -13.19
C ASN A 31 24.71 -66.18 -12.05
N ASP A 32 23.49 -65.72 -11.72
CA ASP A 32 22.23 -66.47 -11.61
C ASP A 32 21.77 -67.19 -10.32
N THR A 33 20.53 -66.83 -9.97
CA THR A 33 19.44 -67.62 -9.33
C THR A 33 19.48 -68.02 -7.85
N ASN A 34 18.61 -67.35 -7.09
CA ASN A 34 17.43 -67.85 -6.34
C ASN A 34 17.52 -69.02 -5.32
N ILE A 35 16.45 -69.06 -4.49
CA ILE A 35 16.03 -70.12 -3.54
C ILE A 35 16.76 -70.07 -2.19
N SER A 36 16.13 -70.32 -1.03
CA SER A 36 14.83 -69.93 -0.43
C SER A 36 14.84 -70.47 1.02
N SER A 37 14.03 -69.88 1.92
CA SER A 37 13.45 -70.56 3.11
C SER A 37 14.43 -71.17 4.16
N ALA A 38 14.07 -71.45 5.41
CA ALA A 38 12.76 -71.47 6.09
C ALA A 38 12.95 -71.31 7.62
N GLU A 39 11.83 -71.11 8.33
CA GLU A 39 11.53 -71.69 9.67
C GLU A 39 12.35 -71.17 10.91
N GLU A 40 11.81 -71.11 12.13
CA GLU A 40 10.51 -71.61 12.66
C GLU A 40 10.01 -70.82 13.90
N THR A 41 8.68 -70.82 14.07
CA THR A 41 7.77 -70.69 15.24
C THR A 41 8.33 -70.58 16.69
N GLN A 42 7.63 -70.02 17.71
CA GLN A 42 6.24 -70.29 18.13
C GLN A 42 5.55 -69.14 18.89
N GLU A 43 4.22 -69.07 18.77
CA GLU A 43 3.28 -68.26 19.59
C GLU A 43 2.49 -69.12 20.59
N ALA A 44 1.81 -68.46 21.53
CA ALA A 44 0.72 -69.02 22.33
C ALA A 44 -0.47 -68.02 22.42
N GLU A 45 -1.69 -68.54 22.26
CA GLU A 45 -2.99 -67.82 22.27
C GLU A 45 -3.41 -67.38 23.71
N LEU A 46 -4.43 -66.55 24.04
CA LEU A 46 -5.69 -66.07 23.39
C LEU A 46 -6.12 -64.66 23.94
N ILE A 47 -6.35 -63.65 23.07
CA ILE A 47 -7.62 -62.92 22.73
C ILE A 47 -8.62 -62.49 23.88
N PRO A 48 -9.37 -61.33 23.89
CA PRO A 48 -9.51 -60.17 22.93
C PRO A 48 -9.63 -58.69 23.48
N GLN A 49 -9.71 -57.72 22.53
CA GLN A 49 -10.23 -56.30 22.56
C GLN A 49 -9.35 -55.20 23.21
N LEU A 50 -9.06 -54.05 22.58
CA LEU A 50 -9.79 -53.19 21.63
C LEU A 50 -8.90 -52.62 20.49
N GLU A 51 -9.52 -51.98 19.48
CA GLU A 51 -8.87 -51.39 18.30
C GLU A 51 -7.97 -50.17 18.58
N ILE A 52 -6.81 -50.13 17.92
CA ILE A 52 -6.03 -48.92 17.62
C ILE A 52 -5.67 -48.99 16.13
N ALA A 53 -5.89 -47.91 15.39
CA ALA A 53 -5.54 -47.85 13.97
C ALA A 53 -4.01 -47.88 13.76
N PRO A 54 -3.49 -48.63 12.77
CA PRO A 54 -2.05 -48.68 12.51
C PRO A 54 -1.54 -47.39 11.83
N ASP A 55 -0.30 -47.05 12.21
CA ASP A 55 0.51 -45.94 11.68
C ASP A 55 0.81 -46.11 10.17
N PRO A 56 0.49 -45.13 9.30
CA PRO A 56 0.72 -45.21 7.87
C PRO A 56 2.09 -44.63 7.46
N THR A 57 3.18 -45.22 7.96
CA THR A 57 4.52 -45.04 7.36
C THR A 57 4.94 -46.29 6.56
N ASP A 58 5.42 -46.03 5.35
CA ASP A 58 5.97 -46.95 4.34
C ASP A 58 5.06 -48.00 3.65
N ILE A 59 5.03 -47.93 2.31
CA ILE A 59 5.75 -48.88 1.42
C ILE A 59 5.84 -48.34 -0.02
N TYR A 60 7.03 -48.48 -0.62
CA TYR A 60 7.41 -48.13 -2.00
C TYR A 60 7.39 -49.39 -2.92
N GLU A 61 7.40 -49.37 -4.26
CA GLU A 61 7.58 -48.31 -5.28
C GLU A 61 6.83 -48.71 -6.59
N ASP A 62 6.84 -47.88 -7.65
CA ASP A 62 7.58 -48.15 -8.92
C ASP A 62 7.14 -47.24 -10.11
N SER A 63 8.07 -47.00 -11.03
CA SER A 63 7.98 -46.27 -12.31
C SER A 63 7.81 -44.75 -12.28
N ALA A 64 8.94 -44.05 -12.36
CA ALA A 64 9.03 -42.59 -12.45
C ALA A 64 8.47 -42.02 -13.77
N SER A 65 7.81 -40.86 -13.67
CA SER A 65 7.62 -39.92 -14.79
C SER A 65 8.12 -38.54 -14.36
N GLU A 66 8.76 -37.79 -15.26
CA GLU A 66 9.57 -36.59 -14.96
C GLU A 66 8.78 -35.38 -14.38
N ASN A 67 7.47 -35.51 -14.18
CA ASN A 67 6.57 -34.41 -13.78
C ASN A 67 6.11 -34.45 -12.30
N GLN A 68 6.61 -35.36 -11.45
CA GLN A 68 6.09 -35.50 -10.07
C GLN A 68 6.82 -34.74 -8.97
N ASN A 69 8.05 -34.26 -9.19
CA ASN A 69 8.78 -33.51 -8.16
C ASN A 69 8.40 -32.03 -8.18
N LEU A 70 8.09 -31.46 -7.01
CA LEU A 70 7.84 -30.02 -6.88
C LEU A 70 9.16 -29.26 -7.04
N GLU A 71 9.24 -28.40 -8.05
CA GLU A 71 10.43 -27.56 -8.24
C GLU A 71 10.18 -26.13 -7.75
N ILE A 72 11.18 -25.52 -7.13
CA ILE A 72 11.10 -24.16 -6.58
C ILE A 72 11.91 -23.19 -7.47
N SER A 73 11.34 -22.02 -7.75
CA SER A 73 11.97 -20.98 -8.57
C SER A 73 13.34 -20.55 -8.04
N PRO A 74 14.26 -20.05 -8.87
CA PRO A 74 15.38 -19.26 -8.37
C PRO A 74 14.86 -17.97 -7.71
N LEU A 75 15.73 -17.29 -6.96
CA LEU A 75 15.54 -15.86 -6.66
C LEU A 75 15.91 -15.04 -7.90
N SER A 76 15.31 -13.87 -8.06
CA SER A 76 15.73 -12.85 -9.03
C SER A 76 17.23 -12.58 -8.93
N LYS A 77 17.92 -12.56 -10.08
CA LYS A 77 19.39 -12.46 -10.15
C LYS A 77 19.94 -11.14 -9.63
N ASP A 78 19.13 -10.10 -9.66
CA ASP A 78 19.50 -8.75 -9.22
C ASP A 78 19.16 -8.50 -7.73
N PHE A 79 18.46 -9.43 -7.08
CA PHE A 79 18.20 -9.39 -5.65
C PHE A 79 19.50 -9.51 -4.84
N LYS A 80 19.70 -8.57 -3.90
CA LYS A 80 20.85 -8.53 -2.99
C LYS A 80 20.33 -8.21 -1.60
N SER A 81 20.78 -8.97 -0.59
CA SER A 81 20.34 -8.80 0.80
C SER A 81 20.68 -7.43 1.40
N ALA A 82 21.73 -6.76 0.90
CA ALA A 82 22.13 -5.42 1.28
C ALA A 82 21.95 -4.44 0.10
N GLN A 83 20.74 -3.90 -0.04
CA GLN A 83 20.42 -2.82 -0.98
C GLN A 83 20.23 -1.48 -0.24
N LYS A 84 20.59 -0.39 -0.91
CA LYS A 84 20.49 0.98 -0.36
C LYS A 84 19.03 1.44 -0.31
N SER A 85 18.80 2.57 0.36
CA SER A 85 17.48 3.18 0.61
C SER A 85 16.73 3.56 -0.65
N GLY A 86 15.39 3.49 -0.61
CA GLY A 86 14.49 3.98 -1.66
C GLY A 86 13.74 2.85 -2.36
N ASN A 87 13.83 2.78 -3.68
CA ASN A 87 13.36 1.59 -4.40
C ASN A 87 14.36 0.43 -4.23
N LYS A 88 13.84 -0.80 -4.08
CA LYS A 88 14.62 -2.03 -3.92
C LYS A 88 14.19 -3.12 -4.89
N VAL A 89 15.11 -4.01 -5.27
CA VAL A 89 14.78 -5.12 -6.18
C VAL A 89 14.01 -6.20 -5.42
N SER A 90 12.96 -6.75 -6.04
CA SER A 90 12.23 -7.88 -5.49
C SER A 90 13.03 -9.20 -5.65
N PRO A 91 12.97 -10.13 -4.68
CA PRO A 91 13.47 -11.49 -4.85
C PRO A 91 12.61 -12.36 -5.77
N LEU A 92 11.35 -11.97 -6.03
CA LEU A 92 10.42 -12.74 -6.85
C LEU A 92 10.88 -12.73 -8.33
N ASP A 93 11.05 -13.91 -8.90
CA ASP A 93 11.40 -14.09 -10.31
C ASP A 93 10.12 -14.09 -11.17
N ILE A 94 9.97 -13.09 -12.04
CA ILE A 94 8.77 -12.87 -12.86
C ILE A 94 9.08 -13.13 -14.33
N ASN A 95 8.24 -13.92 -15.00
CA ASN A 95 8.44 -14.27 -16.40
C ASN A 95 7.68 -13.39 -17.40
N PHE A 96 8.44 -12.70 -18.25
CA PHE A 96 7.95 -11.94 -19.41
C PHE A 96 8.39 -12.54 -20.77
N ASP A 97 9.00 -13.72 -20.81
CA ASP A 97 9.70 -14.23 -22.01
C ASP A 97 8.82 -14.42 -23.25
N TYR A 98 7.50 -14.54 -23.11
CA TYR A 98 6.55 -14.53 -24.22
C TYR A 98 6.70 -13.30 -25.15
N ILE A 99 7.15 -12.16 -24.62
CA ILE A 99 7.34 -10.94 -25.43
C ILE A 99 8.56 -11.04 -26.35
N LYS A 100 9.56 -11.86 -26.01
CA LYS A 100 10.74 -12.09 -26.86
C LYS A 100 10.38 -12.84 -28.16
N THR A 101 9.25 -13.56 -28.20
CA THR A 101 8.78 -14.30 -29.37
C THR A 101 7.66 -13.61 -30.14
N ARG A 102 7.01 -12.58 -29.57
CA ARG A 102 5.95 -11.82 -30.23
C ARG A 102 6.54 -10.98 -31.38
N THR A 103 6.12 -11.25 -32.62
CA THR A 103 6.45 -10.40 -33.76
C THR A 103 5.96 -8.98 -33.49
N ARG A 104 6.88 -8.03 -33.29
CA ARG A 104 6.59 -6.67 -32.82
C ARG A 104 5.76 -5.89 -33.84
N SER A 105 4.44 -6.01 -33.73
CA SER A 105 3.49 -5.19 -34.48
C SER A 105 3.69 -3.74 -34.07
N LYS A 106 4.12 -2.88 -35.00
CA LYS A 106 4.07 -1.43 -34.80
C LYS A 106 2.63 -1.04 -34.50
N SER A 107 2.37 -0.51 -33.30
CA SER A 107 1.04 -0.05 -32.92
C SER A 107 0.59 1.10 -33.83
N GLN A 108 -0.20 0.80 -34.86
CA GLN A 108 -0.61 1.76 -35.89
C GLN A 108 -1.49 2.91 -35.35
N ASN A 109 -2.03 2.80 -34.12
CA ASN A 109 -3.12 3.64 -33.62
C ASN A 109 -2.86 4.30 -32.24
N LEU A 110 -1.63 4.33 -31.70
CA LEU A 110 -1.34 5.12 -30.49
C LEU A 110 -1.03 6.58 -30.84
N PRO A 111 -1.49 7.57 -30.03
CA PRO A 111 -1.13 8.97 -30.26
C PRO A 111 0.36 9.19 -29.94
N LYS A 112 0.99 10.14 -30.64
CA LYS A 112 2.40 10.50 -30.42
C LYS A 112 2.65 11.12 -29.04
N GLN A 113 1.67 11.80 -28.50
CA GLN A 113 1.69 12.46 -27.20
C GLN A 113 0.42 12.07 -26.45
N TYR A 114 0.53 11.85 -25.15
CA TYR A 114 -0.61 11.65 -24.25
C TYR A 114 -0.17 11.98 -22.83
N ASP A 115 -0.96 12.79 -22.12
CA ASP A 115 -0.62 13.27 -20.78
C ASP A 115 -1.86 13.26 -19.89
N LEU A 116 -1.84 12.45 -18.82
CA LEU A 116 -2.95 12.37 -17.87
C LEU A 116 -3.23 13.70 -17.16
N ARG A 117 -2.29 14.66 -17.13
CA ARG A 117 -2.49 16.02 -16.59
C ARG A 117 -3.59 16.76 -17.38
N GLU A 118 -3.61 16.64 -18.70
CA GLU A 118 -4.60 17.30 -19.57
C GLU A 118 -6.04 16.80 -19.34
N TYR A 119 -6.17 15.58 -18.82
CA TYR A 119 -7.46 14.95 -18.51
C TYR A 119 -7.85 15.07 -17.03
N ASN A 120 -7.10 15.83 -16.21
CA ASN A 120 -7.23 15.87 -14.75
C ASN A 120 -7.15 14.46 -14.11
N ARG A 121 -6.39 13.54 -14.73
CA ARG A 121 -6.26 12.14 -14.32
C ARG A 121 -5.04 11.88 -13.43
N VAL A 122 -4.57 12.89 -12.69
CA VAL A 122 -3.47 12.77 -11.72
C VAL A 122 -3.81 13.55 -10.45
N SER A 123 -3.42 12.98 -9.30
CA SER A 123 -3.40 13.67 -8.01
C SER A 123 -2.23 14.68 -7.93
N PRO A 124 -2.28 15.66 -7.01
CA PRO A 124 -1.16 16.58 -6.76
C PRO A 124 0.17 15.88 -6.48
N VAL A 125 1.29 16.56 -6.73
CA VAL A 125 2.62 16.07 -6.34
C VAL A 125 2.86 16.29 -4.84
N LYS A 126 2.97 15.20 -4.10
CA LYS A 126 3.33 15.14 -2.68
C LYS A 126 4.86 15.20 -2.48
N ASN A 127 5.32 15.24 -1.23
CA ASN A 127 6.75 15.30 -0.89
C ASN A 127 7.15 14.23 0.15
N GLN A 128 7.98 13.28 -0.26
CA GLN A 128 8.48 12.18 0.56
C GLN A 128 9.52 12.61 1.61
N GLY A 129 10.10 13.82 1.49
CA GLY A 129 11.22 14.25 2.30
C GLY A 129 12.50 13.45 2.04
N LYS A 130 13.24 13.11 3.11
CA LYS A 130 14.50 12.33 3.04
C LYS A 130 14.29 10.82 3.21
N ASN A 131 13.05 10.37 3.34
CA ASN A 131 12.71 8.98 3.63
C ASN A 131 12.60 8.14 2.34
N GLY A 132 12.88 6.83 2.43
CA GLY A 132 12.91 5.89 1.31
C GLY A 132 11.53 5.47 0.76
N SER A 133 10.48 6.26 0.93
CA SER A 133 9.08 5.93 0.62
C SER A 133 8.64 6.13 -0.82
N CYS A 134 9.54 6.46 -1.74
CA CYS A 134 9.21 6.70 -3.16
C CYS A 134 8.36 5.58 -3.81
N TRP A 135 8.57 4.33 -3.41
CA TRP A 135 7.79 3.18 -3.86
C TRP A 135 6.31 3.27 -3.42
N ALA A 136 6.02 3.80 -2.23
CA ALA A 136 4.65 4.05 -1.76
C ALA A 136 4.01 5.19 -2.56
N PHE A 137 4.73 6.30 -2.78
CA PHE A 137 4.24 7.41 -3.62
C PHE A 137 3.99 7.00 -5.07
N ALA A 138 4.85 6.16 -5.66
CA ALA A 138 4.66 5.66 -7.01
C ALA A 138 3.49 4.67 -7.12
N THR A 139 3.23 3.90 -6.05
CA THR A 139 2.06 3.01 -5.91
C THR A 139 0.77 3.82 -5.91
N TYR A 140 0.64 4.84 -5.04
CA TYR A 140 -0.57 5.65 -5.00
C TYR A 140 -0.67 6.63 -6.16
N GLY A 141 0.42 7.14 -6.70
CA GLY A 141 0.41 7.86 -7.98
C GLY A 141 -0.20 7.03 -9.12
N SER A 142 0.01 5.71 -9.13
CA SER A 142 -0.73 4.79 -10.00
C SER A 142 -2.21 4.68 -9.59
N MET A 143 -2.50 4.28 -8.36
CA MET A 143 -3.87 4.01 -7.90
C MET A 143 -4.82 5.24 -7.97
N GLU A 144 -4.38 6.40 -7.47
CA GLU A 144 -5.12 7.68 -7.49
C GLU A 144 -5.43 8.13 -8.93
N SER A 145 -4.53 7.85 -9.88
CA SER A 145 -4.73 8.16 -11.30
C SER A 145 -5.77 7.25 -11.98
N VAL A 146 -5.88 5.98 -11.55
CA VAL A 146 -6.96 5.07 -11.99
C VAL A 146 -8.31 5.55 -11.46
N LEU A 147 -8.34 6.08 -10.24
CA LEU A 147 -9.54 6.54 -9.55
C LEU A 147 -10.00 7.95 -9.94
N SER A 148 -9.12 8.77 -10.52
CA SER A 148 -9.38 10.16 -10.92
C SER A 148 -10.67 10.41 -11.72
N LYS A 149 -11.14 9.41 -12.48
CA LYS A 149 -12.42 9.40 -13.21
C LYS A 149 -13.67 9.32 -12.33
N TYR A 150 -13.51 8.94 -11.05
CA TYR A 150 -14.58 8.80 -10.06
C TYR A 150 -14.52 9.86 -8.96
N GLY A 151 -13.39 10.54 -8.80
CA GLY A 151 -13.20 11.56 -7.76
C GLY A 151 -11.72 11.85 -7.50
N LYS A 152 -11.44 12.69 -6.50
CA LYS A 152 -10.08 12.88 -5.97
C LYS A 152 -9.90 11.98 -4.78
N PHE A 153 -8.83 11.20 -4.80
CA PHE A 153 -8.42 10.31 -3.74
C PHE A 153 -7.00 10.68 -3.32
N ASP A 154 -6.72 10.53 -2.03
CA ASP A 154 -5.43 10.86 -1.41
C ASP A 154 -5.16 9.80 -0.34
N PHE A 155 -4.17 8.94 -0.60
CA PHE A 155 -3.90 7.77 0.25
C PHE A 155 -2.62 7.91 1.07
N SER A 156 -2.62 7.33 2.27
CA SER A 156 -1.49 7.39 3.19
C SER A 156 -0.31 6.53 2.72
N GLU A 157 0.68 7.17 2.09
CA GLU A 157 2.00 6.56 1.84
C GLU A 157 2.66 6.08 3.14
N LYS A 158 2.40 6.77 4.25
CA LYS A 158 2.96 6.46 5.56
C LYS A 158 2.44 5.13 6.09
N HIS A 159 1.14 4.87 6.02
CA HIS A 159 0.57 3.61 6.50
C HIS A 159 1.13 2.41 5.72
N LEU A 160 1.16 2.49 4.39
CA LEU A 160 1.80 1.47 3.53
C LEU A 160 3.28 1.26 3.91
N ARG A 161 4.04 2.36 4.03
CA ARG A 161 5.47 2.32 4.39
C ARG A 161 5.72 1.75 5.79
N ASN A 162 4.85 2.01 6.75
CA ASN A 162 5.07 1.64 8.15
C ASN A 162 4.56 0.23 8.49
N THR A 163 3.53 -0.28 7.79
CA THR A 163 2.80 -1.49 8.19
C THR A 163 2.96 -2.68 7.24
N HIS A 164 3.74 -2.57 6.15
CA HIS A 164 3.84 -3.61 5.11
C HIS A 164 4.30 -5.01 5.58
N GLY A 165 4.85 -5.17 6.78
CA GLY A 165 5.06 -6.47 7.44
C GLY A 165 6.37 -7.20 7.12
N PHE A 166 6.98 -6.98 5.95
CA PHE A 166 8.31 -7.49 5.56
C PHE A 166 9.45 -7.13 6.56
N ASP A 167 10.64 -7.69 6.34
CA ASP A 167 11.81 -7.52 7.21
C ASP A 167 12.43 -6.11 7.19
N TRP A 168 12.21 -5.35 6.11
CA TRP A 168 12.70 -3.98 5.96
C TRP A 168 11.91 -3.01 6.84
N GLY A 169 12.58 -2.03 7.43
CA GLY A 169 11.95 -0.97 8.20
C GLY A 169 11.51 0.23 7.34
N PRO A 170 10.74 1.18 7.90
CA PRO A 170 10.11 2.25 7.12
C PRO A 170 11.08 3.24 6.44
N ASN A 171 12.36 3.25 6.84
CA ASN A 171 13.41 4.06 6.21
C ASN A 171 14.23 3.28 5.16
N ASP A 172 14.11 1.95 5.15
CA ASP A 172 14.99 1.08 4.36
C ASP A 172 14.61 1.01 2.89
N GLY A 173 13.40 1.45 2.52
CA GLY A 173 12.87 1.35 1.17
C GLY A 173 11.96 0.15 0.94
N GLY A 174 11.50 -0.02 -0.30
CA GLY A 174 10.53 -1.04 -0.69
C GLY A 174 10.31 -1.09 -2.19
N ASN A 175 9.25 -1.77 -2.64
CA ASN A 175 8.98 -2.00 -4.05
C ASN A 175 7.49 -2.30 -4.34
N ARG A 176 7.16 -2.44 -5.62
CA ARG A 176 5.78 -2.75 -6.07
C ARG A 176 5.23 -4.09 -5.56
N ASP A 177 6.06 -5.07 -5.25
CA ASP A 177 5.61 -6.40 -4.80
C ASP A 177 5.20 -6.35 -3.32
N ILE A 178 5.96 -5.62 -2.49
CA ILE A 178 5.59 -5.26 -1.11
C ILE A 178 4.26 -4.51 -1.09
N ALA A 179 4.09 -3.54 -1.99
CA ALA A 179 2.82 -2.81 -2.14
C ALA A 179 1.67 -3.72 -2.59
N ALA A 180 1.91 -4.64 -3.53
CA ALA A 180 0.92 -5.61 -3.99
C ALA A 180 0.45 -6.52 -2.85
N ALA A 181 1.38 -7.06 -2.04
CA ALA A 181 1.05 -7.87 -0.87
C ALA A 181 0.22 -7.09 0.17
N TYR A 182 0.60 -5.85 0.46
CA TYR A 182 -0.14 -4.98 1.38
C TYR A 182 -1.60 -4.71 0.93
N MET A 183 -1.83 -4.51 -0.37
CA MET A 183 -3.19 -4.35 -0.92
C MET A 183 -3.95 -5.68 -0.94
N ALA A 184 -3.30 -6.75 -1.42
CA ALA A 184 -3.90 -8.08 -1.59
C ALA A 184 -4.30 -8.76 -0.27
N ARG A 185 -3.68 -8.36 0.85
CA ARG A 185 -4.06 -8.82 2.20
C ARG A 185 -5.03 -7.89 2.93
N TRP A 186 -5.53 -6.85 2.25
CA TRP A 186 -6.48 -5.86 2.78
C TRP A 186 -5.95 -5.00 3.95
N SER A 187 -4.65 -4.68 3.97
CA SER A 187 -4.12 -3.67 4.93
C SER A 187 -4.33 -2.22 4.47
N GLY A 188 -4.83 -2.00 3.26
CA GLY A 188 -5.12 -0.68 2.69
C GLY A 188 -5.70 -0.77 1.27
N PRO A 189 -5.80 0.35 0.54
CA PRO A 189 -5.31 1.70 0.89
C PRO A 189 -6.00 2.29 2.13
N VAL A 190 -5.28 3.10 2.89
CA VAL A 190 -5.82 3.94 3.98
C VAL A 190 -5.86 5.39 3.49
N ASP A 191 -6.85 6.17 3.90
CA ASP A 191 -6.95 7.59 3.55
C ASP A 191 -5.82 8.41 4.20
N GLU A 192 -5.27 9.39 3.48
CA GLU A 192 -4.25 10.30 4.01
C GLU A 192 -4.76 11.07 5.24
N ARG A 193 -6.07 11.28 5.40
CA ARG A 193 -6.66 11.93 6.58
C ARG A 193 -6.53 11.09 7.87
N ASP A 194 -6.46 9.76 7.74
CA ASP A 194 -6.47 8.83 8.86
C ASP A 194 -5.04 8.47 9.34
N ASP A 195 -4.05 8.55 8.45
CA ASP A 195 -2.63 8.44 8.81
C ASP A 195 -1.73 9.37 7.96
N MET A 196 -1.84 10.68 8.18
CA MET A 196 -1.13 11.70 7.39
C MET A 196 0.37 11.45 7.23
N TYR A 197 0.89 11.69 6.02
CA TYR A 197 2.27 11.46 5.67
C TYR A 197 3.24 12.30 6.50
N ASP A 198 4.15 11.60 7.18
CA ASP A 198 5.29 12.18 7.87
C ASP A 198 6.57 11.42 7.47
N PRO A 199 7.64 12.11 7.02
CA PRO A 199 8.88 11.48 6.56
C PRO A 199 9.78 10.96 7.70
N VAL A 200 9.43 11.19 8.96
CA VAL A 200 10.20 10.81 10.16
C VAL A 200 9.45 9.77 11.00
N ILE A 201 8.13 9.89 11.15
CA ILE A 201 7.33 9.03 12.03
C ILE A 201 7.15 7.63 11.42
N SER A 202 7.99 6.69 11.86
CA SER A 202 8.01 5.29 11.42
C SER A 202 6.96 4.39 12.08
N VAL A 203 5.90 4.96 12.65
CA VAL A 203 4.77 4.24 13.26
C VAL A 203 3.44 4.77 12.73
N SER A 204 2.46 3.88 12.61
CA SER A 204 1.12 4.15 12.09
C SER A 204 0.06 3.51 12.98
N PRO A 205 -1.17 4.03 13.01
CA PRO A 205 -2.29 3.41 13.72
C PRO A 205 -2.58 2.01 13.14
N THR A 206 -3.14 1.13 13.96
CA THR A 206 -3.58 -0.21 13.55
C THR A 206 -5.10 -0.33 13.50
N ASP A 207 -5.83 0.67 13.98
CA ASP A 207 -7.29 0.77 14.02
C ASP A 207 -7.84 1.68 12.90
N VAL A 208 -7.15 1.73 11.76
CA VAL A 208 -7.58 2.42 10.55
C VAL A 208 -8.15 1.45 9.53
N ASP A 209 -9.28 1.83 8.96
CA ASP A 209 -9.94 1.07 7.91
C ASP A 209 -9.26 1.29 6.56
N ARG A 210 -9.14 0.22 5.78
CA ARG A 210 -8.94 0.38 4.33
C ARG A 210 -10.18 1.04 3.72
N VAL A 211 -9.99 1.88 2.71
CA VAL A 211 -11.09 2.59 2.02
C VAL A 211 -11.52 1.94 0.70
N LEU A 212 -10.68 1.08 0.12
CA LEU A 212 -10.95 0.34 -1.11
C LEU A 212 -10.41 -1.09 -0.99
N ASP A 213 -10.90 -1.98 -1.85
CA ASP A 213 -10.30 -3.28 -2.11
C ASP A 213 -9.43 -3.21 -3.37
N ILE A 214 -8.61 -4.23 -3.62
CA ILE A 214 -7.82 -4.34 -4.85
C ILE A 214 -8.51 -5.29 -5.83
N ASP A 215 -8.71 -4.83 -7.06
CA ASP A 215 -9.14 -5.68 -8.17
C ASP A 215 -7.91 -6.38 -8.76
N LYS A 216 -6.97 -5.60 -9.30
CA LYS A 216 -5.80 -6.12 -10.01
C LYS A 216 -4.56 -5.31 -9.70
N VAL A 217 -3.43 -5.99 -9.54
CA VAL A 217 -2.10 -5.39 -9.69
C VAL A 217 -1.47 -6.02 -10.92
N LEU A 218 -1.21 -5.23 -11.96
CA LEU A 218 -0.67 -5.74 -13.22
C LEU A 218 0.80 -5.37 -13.34
N TYR A 219 1.69 -6.35 -13.35
CA TYR A 219 3.12 -6.13 -13.61
C TYR A 219 3.33 -6.06 -15.11
N LEU A 220 3.77 -4.89 -15.60
CA LEU A 220 3.95 -4.66 -17.02
C LEU A 220 5.39 -4.98 -17.46
N PRO A 221 5.59 -5.42 -18.71
CA PRO A 221 6.89 -5.77 -19.24
C PRO A 221 7.92 -4.65 -19.13
N ASP A 222 9.18 -5.02 -18.93
CA ASP A 222 10.32 -4.10 -18.95
C ASP A 222 10.59 -3.56 -20.36
N VAL A 223 10.94 -2.28 -20.44
CA VAL A 223 11.41 -1.59 -21.64
C VAL A 223 12.93 -1.77 -21.76
N TYR A 224 13.37 -2.50 -22.78
CA TYR A 224 14.80 -2.69 -23.07
C TYR A 224 15.32 -1.82 -24.22
N ASN A 225 14.44 -1.09 -24.91
CA ASN A 225 14.76 -0.14 -25.98
C ASN A 225 13.55 0.75 -26.27
N PHE A 226 13.78 1.87 -26.97
CA PHE A 226 12.77 2.89 -27.24
C PHE A 226 11.54 2.44 -28.08
N VAL A 227 11.54 1.23 -28.67
CA VAL A 227 10.35 0.71 -29.38
C VAL A 227 9.48 -0.23 -28.54
N ASP A 228 9.96 -0.68 -27.36
CA ASP A 228 9.23 -1.57 -26.45
C ASP A 228 8.28 -0.83 -25.50
N THR A 229 7.84 0.38 -25.89
CA THR A 229 7.04 1.30 -25.06
C THR A 229 5.53 1.00 -25.07
N THR A 230 5.08 0.03 -25.88
CA THR A 230 3.64 -0.13 -26.22
C THR A 230 2.76 -0.54 -25.03
N ASP A 231 3.16 -1.53 -24.23
CA ASP A 231 2.34 -2.04 -23.13
C ASP A 231 2.13 -0.99 -22.03
N ILE A 232 3.17 -0.21 -21.69
CA ILE A 232 3.08 0.92 -20.75
C ILE A 232 2.15 2.00 -21.30
N LYS A 233 2.31 2.43 -22.56
CA LYS A 233 1.42 3.45 -23.17
C LYS A 233 -0.05 3.02 -23.18
N GLN A 234 -0.32 1.75 -23.51
CA GLN A 234 -1.68 1.20 -23.47
C GLN A 234 -2.26 1.18 -22.05
N ALA A 235 -1.45 0.84 -21.05
CA ALA A 235 -1.87 0.88 -19.65
C ALA A 235 -2.13 2.31 -19.15
N VAL A 236 -1.28 3.28 -19.52
CA VAL A 236 -1.46 4.71 -19.21
C VAL A 236 -2.79 5.24 -19.74
N MET A 237 -3.17 4.89 -20.98
CA MET A 237 -4.48 5.26 -21.51
C MET A 237 -5.63 4.53 -20.80
N LYS A 238 -5.55 3.19 -20.73
CA LYS A 238 -6.64 2.31 -20.31
C LYS A 238 -6.96 2.41 -18.82
N TYR A 239 -5.95 2.37 -17.97
CA TYR A 239 -6.09 2.30 -16.52
C TYR A 239 -5.75 3.64 -15.88
N GLY A 240 -4.54 4.13 -16.12
CA GLY A 240 -3.96 5.30 -15.44
C GLY A 240 -2.44 5.17 -15.37
N GLY A 241 -1.81 6.07 -14.61
CA GLY A 241 -0.37 6.11 -14.43
C GLY A 241 0.23 4.80 -13.92
N VAL A 242 1.48 4.58 -14.30
CA VAL A 242 2.19 3.31 -14.13
C VAL A 242 3.37 3.53 -13.18
N TYR A 243 3.45 2.77 -12.09
CA TYR A 243 4.65 2.68 -11.25
C TYR A 243 5.84 2.29 -12.13
N THR A 244 6.98 2.97 -12.02
CA THR A 244 8.25 2.57 -12.64
C THR A 244 9.43 2.91 -11.73
N THR A 245 10.58 2.28 -11.93
CA THR A 245 11.81 2.59 -11.20
C THR A 245 12.70 3.54 -11.99
N ILE A 246 13.53 4.32 -11.31
CA ILE A 246 14.55 5.21 -11.89
C ILE A 246 15.76 5.31 -10.95
N ASN A 247 16.82 5.99 -11.38
CA ASN A 247 17.90 6.42 -10.51
C ASN A 247 17.71 7.89 -10.07
N SER A 248 18.09 8.23 -8.84
CA SER A 248 17.94 9.57 -8.24
C SER A 248 19.12 10.53 -8.45
N SER A 249 20.15 10.14 -9.21
CA SER A 249 21.35 10.96 -9.37
C SER A 249 21.12 12.20 -10.24
N LYS A 250 21.25 13.37 -9.60
CA LYS A 250 21.19 14.70 -10.24
C LYS A 250 22.18 14.91 -11.38
N TYR A 251 23.21 14.09 -11.49
CA TYR A 251 24.16 14.16 -12.60
C TYR A 251 23.52 13.97 -13.99
N TYR A 252 22.39 13.25 -14.04
CA TYR A 252 21.64 12.94 -15.27
C TYR A 252 20.49 13.91 -15.55
N GLU A 253 20.26 14.90 -14.68
CA GLU A 253 19.21 15.90 -14.79
C GLU A 253 19.57 17.05 -15.74
N ASN A 254 18.57 17.59 -16.43
CA ASN A 254 18.63 18.88 -17.09
C ASN A 254 17.54 19.79 -16.50
N GLU A 255 17.91 20.57 -15.47
CA GLU A 255 16.95 21.44 -14.76
C GLU A 255 16.32 22.53 -15.65
N LYS A 256 17.00 22.93 -16.74
CA LYS A 256 16.49 23.93 -17.70
C LYS A 256 15.39 23.35 -18.57
N ASN A 257 15.61 22.16 -19.12
CA ASN A 257 14.71 21.51 -20.07
C ASN A 257 13.77 20.48 -19.42
N LYS A 258 13.81 20.35 -18.09
CA LYS A 258 12.93 19.49 -17.30
C LYS A 258 13.00 18.02 -17.73
N SER A 259 14.22 17.54 -17.97
CA SER A 259 14.46 16.22 -18.56
C SER A 259 15.56 15.43 -17.83
N TYR A 260 15.49 14.10 -17.91
CA TYR A 260 16.39 13.16 -17.27
C TYR A 260 16.75 12.01 -18.22
N TYR A 261 18.03 11.63 -18.27
CA TYR A 261 18.45 10.40 -18.95
C TYR A 261 19.75 9.82 -18.36
N ASN A 262 19.63 8.63 -17.80
CA ASN A 262 20.72 7.84 -17.27
C ASN A 262 21.04 6.63 -18.18
N PRO A 263 22.20 6.62 -18.87
CA PRO A 263 22.62 5.52 -19.75
C PRO A 263 23.19 4.29 -19.01
N GLY A 264 22.98 4.16 -17.69
CA GLY A 264 23.34 2.96 -16.91
C GLY A 264 24.38 3.15 -15.80
N GLY A 265 24.43 4.34 -15.18
CA GLY A 265 25.24 4.58 -13.97
C GLY A 265 24.42 4.50 -12.69
N GLY A 266 24.93 3.77 -11.69
CA GLY A 266 24.29 3.62 -10.39
C GLY A 266 23.36 2.41 -10.32
N THR A 267 22.23 2.58 -9.63
CA THR A 267 21.18 1.57 -9.41
C THR A 267 19.80 2.23 -9.41
N ASP A 268 18.74 1.46 -9.57
CA ASP A 268 17.34 1.89 -9.48
C ASP A 268 16.92 2.17 -8.02
N ASP A 269 17.51 3.22 -7.44
CA ASP A 269 17.30 3.62 -6.05
C ASP A 269 16.04 4.48 -5.82
N HIS A 270 15.27 4.81 -6.86
CA HIS A 270 14.07 5.64 -6.75
C HIS A 270 12.91 5.10 -7.59
N ALA A 271 11.68 5.55 -7.30
CA ALA A 271 10.47 5.15 -7.99
C ALA A 271 9.56 6.36 -8.26
N VAL A 272 8.90 6.35 -9.42
CA VAL A 272 8.04 7.43 -9.91
C VAL A 272 6.83 6.85 -10.66
N THR A 273 5.84 7.68 -10.97
CA THR A 273 4.69 7.25 -11.80
C THR A 273 4.83 7.82 -13.21
N ILE A 274 4.88 6.98 -14.24
CA ILE A 274 4.70 7.40 -15.64
C ILE A 274 3.24 7.81 -15.80
N VAL A 275 2.99 9.08 -16.10
CA VAL A 275 1.65 9.67 -16.28
C VAL A 275 1.36 10.08 -17.73
N GLY A 276 2.29 9.83 -18.64
CA GLY A 276 2.17 10.21 -20.03
C GLY A 276 3.43 9.94 -20.83
N TRP A 277 3.45 10.38 -22.08
CA TRP A 277 4.59 10.28 -22.97
C TRP A 277 4.54 11.32 -24.09
N ASP A 278 5.71 11.55 -24.71
CA ASP A 278 5.89 12.33 -25.92
C ASP A 278 6.94 11.67 -26.82
N ASP A 279 6.49 11.08 -27.94
CA ASP A 279 7.32 10.45 -28.99
C ASP A 279 8.14 11.46 -29.81
N THR A 280 7.91 12.76 -29.62
CA THR A 280 8.60 13.85 -30.32
C THR A 280 9.50 14.66 -29.40
N PHE A 281 9.61 14.31 -28.12
CA PHE A 281 10.47 15.02 -27.17
C PHE A 281 11.94 15.00 -27.63
N PRO A 282 12.54 16.15 -27.99
CA PRO A 282 13.82 16.14 -28.69
C PRO A 282 14.99 15.66 -27.83
N LYS A 283 15.79 14.74 -28.35
CA LYS A 283 16.97 14.18 -27.68
C LYS A 283 18.04 15.22 -27.30
N GLU A 284 18.05 16.36 -28.00
CA GLU A 284 18.96 17.47 -27.72
C GLU A 284 18.63 18.20 -26.41
N LEU A 285 17.46 17.92 -25.79
CA LEU A 285 17.04 18.55 -24.54
C LEU A 285 17.56 17.84 -23.29
N PHE A 286 18.13 16.63 -23.39
CA PHE A 286 18.71 15.90 -22.25
C PHE A 286 20.18 16.31 -22.00
N SER A 287 20.65 16.21 -20.76
CA SER A 287 22.05 16.53 -20.39
C SER A 287 23.06 15.54 -21.00
N ILE A 288 22.68 14.27 -21.09
CA ILE A 288 23.33 13.26 -21.94
C ILE A 288 22.39 13.02 -23.11
N LYS A 289 22.92 12.87 -24.33
CA LYS A 289 22.09 12.72 -25.54
C LYS A 289 21.70 11.24 -25.78
N PRO A 290 20.40 10.86 -25.75
CA PRO A 290 19.95 9.57 -26.26
C PRO A 290 20.06 9.50 -27.79
N LYS A 291 19.89 8.31 -28.37
CA LYS A 291 20.05 8.08 -29.82
C LYS A 291 18.83 8.57 -30.59
N ALA A 292 17.64 8.32 -30.05
CA ALA A 292 16.33 8.71 -30.58
C ALA A 292 15.67 9.80 -29.74
N ASP A 293 14.72 10.50 -30.36
CA ASP A 293 13.75 11.34 -29.65
C ASP A 293 12.72 10.46 -28.93
N GLY A 294 12.05 11.00 -27.92
CA GLY A 294 11.01 10.30 -27.18
C GLY A 294 11.25 10.22 -25.66
N ALA A 295 10.20 10.52 -24.90
CA ALA A 295 10.26 10.55 -23.44
C ALA A 295 8.95 10.12 -22.76
N TRP A 296 9.07 9.49 -21.61
CA TRP A 296 8.02 9.36 -20.60
C TRP A 296 7.80 10.69 -19.89
N ILE A 297 6.56 10.98 -19.51
CA ILE A 297 6.23 12.07 -18.58
C ILE A 297 6.08 11.45 -17.19
N CYS A 298 6.99 11.76 -16.26
CA CYS A 298 7.02 11.15 -14.93
C CYS A 298 6.56 12.14 -13.84
N LYS A 299 5.66 11.68 -12.97
CA LYS A 299 5.26 12.33 -11.71
C LYS A 299 6.21 11.89 -10.60
N ASN A 300 6.88 12.86 -9.95
CA ASN A 300 7.78 12.61 -8.83
C ASN A 300 7.06 12.69 -7.47
N SER A 301 7.84 12.45 -6.41
CA SER A 301 7.45 12.54 -4.99
C SER A 301 8.36 13.48 -4.19
N TRP A 302 9.00 14.47 -4.83
CA TRP A 302 9.90 15.44 -4.18
C TRP A 302 9.28 16.85 -4.03
N GLY A 303 7.94 16.92 -4.05
CA GLY A 303 7.18 18.16 -3.97
C GLY A 303 7.07 18.93 -5.29
N PRO A 304 6.12 19.88 -5.38
CA PRO A 304 5.82 20.60 -6.62
C PRO A 304 6.90 21.61 -7.02
N SER A 305 7.78 22.03 -6.10
CA SER A 305 8.92 22.91 -6.42
C SER A 305 10.02 22.21 -7.24
N TYR A 306 9.96 20.89 -7.37
CA TYR A 306 10.93 20.11 -8.13
C TYR A 306 10.62 20.15 -9.64
N MET A 307 11.64 20.38 -10.47
CA MET A 307 11.54 20.43 -11.94
C MET A 307 10.41 21.32 -12.48
N GLU A 308 9.31 20.74 -12.98
CA GLU A 308 8.14 21.42 -13.52
C GLU A 308 6.90 20.97 -12.75
N ASN A 309 6.55 21.66 -11.67
CA ASN A 309 5.43 21.31 -10.79
C ASN A 309 5.51 19.89 -10.22
N GLY A 310 6.71 19.34 -10.07
CA GLY A 310 6.98 17.96 -9.65
C GLY A 310 7.03 16.92 -10.77
N TYR A 311 6.94 17.35 -12.04
CA TYR A 311 7.02 16.50 -13.23
C TYR A 311 8.30 16.76 -14.03
N TYR A 312 8.72 15.77 -14.82
CA TYR A 312 9.82 15.88 -15.79
C TYR A 312 9.75 14.77 -16.85
N TYR A 313 10.44 14.99 -17.96
CA TYR A 313 10.58 14.05 -19.07
C TYR A 313 11.72 13.06 -18.81
N VAL A 314 11.50 11.76 -19.02
CA VAL A 314 12.53 10.72 -18.89
C VAL A 314 12.70 10.00 -20.22
N SER A 315 13.92 9.93 -20.75
CA SER A 315 14.16 9.29 -22.06
C SER A 315 13.67 7.82 -22.07
N TYR A 316 13.09 7.39 -23.19
CA TYR A 316 12.77 5.96 -23.40
C TYR A 316 14.01 5.04 -23.45
N GLU A 317 15.21 5.60 -23.57
CA GLU A 317 16.48 4.85 -23.54
C GLU A 317 17.09 4.75 -22.13
N ASP A 318 16.47 5.36 -21.11
CA ASP A 318 16.93 5.27 -19.73
C ASP A 318 17.03 3.82 -19.25
N VAL A 319 18.11 3.48 -18.55
CA VAL A 319 18.41 2.09 -18.18
C VAL A 319 17.56 1.61 -17.00
N TYR A 320 16.83 2.48 -16.31
CA TYR A 320 15.98 2.16 -15.18
C TYR A 320 14.50 2.47 -15.46
N ALA A 321 14.20 3.59 -16.11
CA ALA A 321 12.82 3.96 -16.45
C ALA A 321 12.15 2.97 -17.40
N GLY A 322 10.86 2.73 -17.20
CA GLY A 322 10.13 1.69 -17.92
C GLY A 322 10.52 0.28 -17.49
N LYS A 323 11.11 0.10 -16.30
CA LYS A 323 11.32 -1.22 -15.69
C LYS A 323 10.56 -1.39 -14.39
N SER A 324 10.42 -2.65 -14.00
CA SER A 324 9.80 -3.05 -12.74
C SER A 324 8.38 -2.49 -12.59
N ASN A 325 7.65 -2.42 -13.70
CA ASN A 325 6.46 -1.61 -13.84
C ASN A 325 5.22 -2.22 -13.19
N ALA A 326 4.32 -1.39 -12.63
CA ALA A 326 3.03 -1.86 -12.14
C ALA A 326 1.87 -0.88 -12.36
N CYS A 327 0.67 -1.42 -12.60
CA CYS A 327 -0.61 -0.71 -12.44
C CYS A 327 -1.32 -1.22 -11.20
N PHE A 328 -1.73 -0.33 -10.31
CA PHE A 328 -2.58 -0.67 -9.16
C PHE A 328 -4.03 -0.29 -9.46
N ILE A 329 -4.88 -1.28 -9.68
CA ILE A 329 -6.28 -1.12 -10.08
C ILE A 329 -7.16 -1.49 -8.87
N PRO A 330 -7.71 -0.51 -8.15
CA PRO A 330 -8.57 -0.74 -7.01
C PRO A 330 -10.03 -0.97 -7.44
N LYS A 331 -10.83 -1.48 -6.52
CA LYS A 331 -12.29 -1.54 -6.62
C LYS A 331 -12.96 -1.12 -5.32
N LYS A 332 -14.29 -1.08 -5.34
CA LYS A 332 -15.15 -0.86 -4.17
C LYS A 332 -14.74 -1.77 -3.02
N LYS A 333 -14.57 -1.21 -1.82
CA LYS A 333 -14.52 -2.01 -0.59
C LYS A 333 -15.86 -2.68 -0.36
N ASP A 334 -15.88 -3.99 -0.12
CA ASP A 334 -17.01 -4.60 0.57
C ASP A 334 -16.89 -4.36 2.08
N PRO A 335 -17.79 -3.56 2.70
CA PRO A 335 -17.78 -3.34 4.15
C PRO A 335 -18.13 -4.60 4.97
N ASN A 336 -18.79 -5.59 4.35
CA ASN A 336 -19.14 -6.88 4.94
C ASN A 336 -18.20 -8.00 4.49
N GLY A 337 -17.16 -7.65 3.72
CA GLY A 337 -16.23 -8.57 3.10
C GLY A 337 -15.19 -9.10 4.09
N ARG A 338 -14.88 -10.38 3.98
CA ARG A 338 -13.86 -11.09 4.75
C ARG A 338 -12.89 -11.80 3.78
N ILE A 339 -11.60 -11.79 4.15
CA ILE A 339 -10.54 -12.43 3.37
C ILE A 339 -9.88 -13.54 4.18
N TYR A 340 -9.91 -14.75 3.64
CA TYR A 340 -9.16 -15.90 4.14
C TYR A 340 -7.86 -16.03 3.36
N GLN A 341 -6.75 -16.12 4.09
CA GLN A 341 -5.40 -16.11 3.54
C GLN A 341 -4.40 -16.71 4.54
N TYR A 342 -3.33 -17.29 4.00
CA TYR A 342 -2.15 -17.70 4.78
C TYR A 342 -0.85 -17.06 4.27
N ASP A 343 -0.96 -16.09 3.36
CA ASP A 343 0.14 -15.39 2.67
C ASP A 343 0.09 -13.85 2.88
N PRO A 344 0.27 -13.34 4.12
CA PRO A 344 0.26 -11.91 4.45
C PRO A 344 1.44 -11.08 3.91
N LEU A 345 2.44 -11.71 3.31
CA LEU A 345 3.55 -11.12 2.55
C LEU A 345 3.43 -11.43 1.03
N GLY A 346 2.38 -12.13 0.61
CA GLY A 346 2.08 -12.44 -0.78
C GLY A 346 3.19 -13.24 -1.48
N ALA A 347 3.25 -13.14 -2.81
CA ALA A 347 4.23 -13.89 -3.60
C ALA A 347 5.66 -13.42 -3.32
N THR A 348 6.48 -14.27 -2.69
CA THR A 348 7.93 -14.06 -2.51
C THR A 348 8.77 -15.06 -3.29
N ARG A 349 8.18 -16.20 -3.66
CA ARG A 349 8.72 -17.29 -4.47
C ARG A 349 7.64 -17.84 -5.39
N SER A 350 8.01 -18.81 -6.22
CA SER A 350 7.05 -19.71 -6.85
C SER A 350 7.57 -21.14 -6.92
N VAL A 351 6.64 -22.07 -7.16
CA VAL A 351 6.88 -23.51 -7.35
C VAL A 351 6.13 -24.03 -8.58
N GLY A 352 6.42 -25.27 -9.01
CA GLY A 352 5.61 -25.92 -10.03
C GLY A 352 6.07 -27.32 -10.43
N TYR A 353 5.20 -28.00 -11.16
CA TYR A 353 5.43 -29.32 -11.74
C TYR A 353 5.63 -29.17 -13.24
N ASN A 354 6.80 -28.63 -13.61
CA ASN A 354 7.19 -28.39 -14.99
C ASN A 354 6.13 -27.62 -15.81
N LYS A 355 6.00 -26.32 -15.50
CA LYS A 355 5.14 -25.31 -16.17
C LYS A 355 3.66 -25.32 -15.82
N GLN A 356 3.19 -26.34 -15.13
CA GLN A 356 1.80 -26.45 -14.68
C GLN A 356 1.72 -26.94 -13.22
N GLY A 357 0.53 -26.95 -12.65
CA GLY A 357 0.23 -27.59 -11.38
C GLY A 357 -1.05 -27.10 -10.74
N TYR A 358 -1.42 -27.72 -9.63
CA TYR A 358 -2.51 -27.31 -8.76
C TYR A 358 -1.95 -26.79 -7.43
N MET A 359 -2.58 -25.76 -6.90
CA MET A 359 -2.35 -25.25 -5.54
C MET A 359 -3.70 -24.99 -4.86
N THR A 360 -3.80 -25.23 -3.56
CA THR A 360 -5.04 -25.03 -2.80
C THR A 360 -4.73 -24.60 -1.37
N ASN A 361 -5.59 -23.74 -0.82
CA ASN A 361 -5.65 -23.46 0.61
C ASN A 361 -6.95 -24.03 1.19
N ILE A 362 -6.89 -24.63 2.38
CA ILE A 362 -8.05 -25.09 3.14
C ILE A 362 -8.34 -24.08 4.24
N PHE A 363 -9.55 -23.53 4.27
CA PHE A 363 -10.02 -22.55 5.23
C PHE A 363 -11.21 -23.10 6.02
N LYS A 364 -11.57 -22.39 7.09
CA LYS A 364 -12.78 -22.65 7.89
C LYS A 364 -13.60 -21.38 7.95
N ALA A 365 -14.86 -21.45 7.55
CA ALA A 365 -15.79 -20.34 7.60
C ALA A 365 -16.02 -19.90 9.06
N GLU A 366 -15.84 -18.61 9.34
CA GLU A 366 -16.07 -18.00 10.67
C GLU A 366 -17.53 -17.57 10.91
N GLY A 367 -18.38 -17.69 9.90
CA GLY A 367 -19.80 -17.34 9.98
C GLY A 367 -20.55 -17.85 8.77
N LYS A 368 -21.87 -17.62 8.73
CA LYS A 368 -22.66 -17.82 7.52
C LYS A 368 -22.35 -16.68 6.53
N GLU A 369 -21.80 -17.03 5.38
CA GLU A 369 -21.23 -16.07 4.43
C GLU A 369 -21.24 -16.62 2.99
N THR A 370 -21.14 -15.75 1.99
CA THR A 370 -21.11 -16.12 0.58
C THR A 370 -19.70 -15.93 0.03
N LEU A 371 -19.06 -17.01 -0.39
CA LEU A 371 -17.82 -16.99 -1.19
C LEU A 371 -18.17 -16.55 -2.62
N HIS A 372 -17.67 -15.39 -3.04
CA HIS A 372 -17.97 -14.79 -4.35
C HIS A 372 -16.71 -14.48 -5.18
N GLU A 373 -15.53 -14.49 -4.57
CA GLU A 373 -14.27 -14.12 -5.21
C GLU A 373 -13.09 -14.97 -4.73
N ILE A 374 -12.10 -15.13 -5.60
CA ILE A 374 -10.81 -15.76 -5.27
C ILE A 374 -9.68 -14.80 -5.67
N GLY A 375 -8.80 -14.52 -4.72
CA GLY A 375 -7.59 -13.73 -4.90
C GLY A 375 -6.40 -14.61 -5.28
N ILE A 376 -5.68 -14.30 -6.35
CA ILE A 376 -4.56 -15.11 -6.84
C ILE A 376 -3.36 -14.26 -7.28
N PHE A 377 -2.16 -14.66 -6.86
CA PHE A 377 -0.91 -14.15 -7.42
C PHE A 377 -0.49 -14.98 -8.64
N ASN A 378 -0.07 -14.29 -9.71
CA ASN A 378 0.44 -14.88 -10.94
C ASN A 378 1.86 -14.37 -11.24
N VAL A 379 2.77 -15.28 -11.62
CA VAL A 379 4.20 -14.98 -11.80
C VAL A 379 4.67 -15.04 -13.27
N SER A 380 3.78 -15.39 -14.20
CA SER A 380 4.10 -15.49 -15.63
C SER A 380 3.06 -14.79 -16.51
N MET A 381 3.49 -14.28 -17.66
CA MET A 381 2.54 -13.87 -18.70
C MET A 381 1.74 -15.07 -19.25
N PHE A 382 0.52 -14.79 -19.71
CA PHE A 382 -0.37 -15.73 -20.40
C PHE A 382 -0.56 -17.08 -19.68
N THR A 383 -0.67 -17.04 -18.36
CA THR A 383 -0.98 -18.22 -17.54
C THR A 383 -2.46 -18.57 -17.69
N ASP A 384 -2.77 -19.74 -18.21
CA ASP A 384 -4.15 -20.26 -18.18
C ASP A 384 -4.47 -20.75 -16.77
N TYR A 385 -5.70 -20.53 -16.33
CA TYR A 385 -6.14 -20.88 -14.98
C TYR A 385 -7.51 -21.56 -14.98
N LYS A 386 -7.72 -22.41 -13.97
CA LYS A 386 -9.04 -22.89 -13.54
C LYS A 386 -9.13 -22.80 -12.03
N LEU A 387 -10.22 -22.25 -11.53
CA LEU A 387 -10.49 -22.15 -10.10
C LEU A 387 -11.54 -23.17 -9.71
N TYR A 388 -11.35 -23.79 -8.56
CA TYR A 388 -12.28 -24.76 -7.99
C TYR A 388 -12.54 -24.45 -6.52
N VAL A 389 -13.71 -24.88 -6.06
CA VAL A 389 -14.07 -24.90 -4.64
C VAL A 389 -14.44 -26.33 -4.23
N VAL A 390 -14.01 -26.72 -3.03
CA VAL A 390 -14.38 -27.97 -2.35
C VAL A 390 -15.00 -27.56 -1.01
N ARG A 391 -16.06 -28.25 -0.58
CA ARG A 391 -16.87 -27.92 0.60
C ARG A 391 -16.92 -29.07 1.59
N ASN A 392 -17.28 -28.79 2.84
CA ASN A 392 -17.39 -29.77 3.93
C ASN A 392 -16.18 -30.73 4.02
N ILE A 393 -14.97 -30.17 4.07
CA ILE A 393 -13.73 -30.96 4.04
C ILE A 393 -13.47 -31.61 5.40
N GLU A 394 -13.43 -32.93 5.40
CA GLU A 394 -12.99 -33.79 6.50
C GLU A 394 -11.64 -34.45 6.20
N ARG A 395 -11.28 -34.60 4.91
CA ARG A 395 -10.05 -35.28 4.46
C ARG A 395 -9.56 -34.80 3.09
N THR A 396 -8.25 -34.84 2.87
CA THR A 396 -7.59 -34.37 1.64
C THR A 396 -8.01 -35.10 0.37
N SER A 397 -8.56 -36.31 0.44
CA SER A 397 -9.08 -37.02 -0.74
C SER A 397 -10.28 -36.33 -1.40
N GLN A 398 -11.04 -35.52 -0.65
CA GLN A 398 -12.14 -34.71 -1.21
C GLN A 398 -11.65 -33.64 -2.19
N LEU A 399 -10.38 -33.20 -2.07
CA LEU A 399 -9.74 -32.30 -3.02
C LEU A 399 -9.68 -32.90 -4.44
N ASP A 400 -9.66 -34.24 -4.57
CA ASP A 400 -9.87 -34.88 -5.86
C ASP A 400 -11.35 -35.03 -6.21
N THR A 401 -12.13 -35.68 -5.34
CA THR A 401 -13.44 -36.22 -5.70
C THR A 401 -14.59 -35.23 -5.70
N GLU A 402 -14.47 -34.09 -5.01
CA GLU A 402 -15.59 -33.19 -4.70
C GLU A 402 -15.35 -31.74 -5.17
N LYS A 403 -14.28 -31.49 -5.95
CA LYS A 403 -14.00 -30.16 -6.52
C LYS A 403 -14.98 -29.74 -7.60
N VAL A 404 -15.50 -28.52 -7.50
CA VAL A 404 -16.39 -27.89 -8.48
C VAL A 404 -15.65 -26.75 -9.17
N GLU A 405 -15.60 -26.70 -10.51
CA GLU A 405 -15.00 -25.58 -11.26
C GLU A 405 -15.93 -24.35 -11.15
N VAL A 406 -15.40 -23.22 -10.67
CA VAL A 406 -16.18 -22.00 -10.38
C VAL A 406 -15.85 -20.81 -11.28
N ALA A 407 -14.66 -20.82 -11.89
CA ALA A 407 -14.22 -19.88 -12.94
C ALA A 407 -13.01 -20.45 -13.70
N SER A 408 -12.76 -19.98 -14.93
CA SER A 408 -11.55 -20.28 -15.69
C SER A 408 -11.25 -19.21 -16.75
N GLY A 409 -9.99 -19.10 -17.18
CA GLY A 409 -9.56 -18.08 -18.13
C GLY A 409 -8.04 -18.01 -18.35
N THR A 410 -7.54 -16.83 -18.75
CA THR A 410 -6.11 -16.56 -18.96
C THR A 410 -5.70 -15.26 -18.27
N LEU A 411 -4.68 -15.31 -17.43
CA LEU A 411 -4.05 -14.14 -16.80
C LEU A 411 -2.96 -13.60 -17.75
N GLN A 412 -3.22 -12.45 -18.37
CA GLN A 412 -2.33 -11.88 -19.38
C GLN A 412 -0.97 -11.47 -18.81
N TYR A 413 -0.97 -10.80 -17.65
CA TYR A 413 0.22 -10.26 -16.99
C TYR A 413 0.47 -10.94 -15.64
N PRO A 414 1.73 -11.02 -15.17
CA PRO A 414 2.04 -11.29 -13.77
C PRO A 414 1.46 -10.21 -12.83
N GLY A 415 1.43 -10.49 -11.53
CA GLY A 415 0.91 -9.62 -10.48
C GLY A 415 -0.18 -10.29 -9.65
N TYR A 416 -1.20 -9.54 -9.25
CA TYR A 416 -2.32 -10.02 -8.42
C TYR A 416 -3.66 -9.81 -9.12
N TYR A 417 -4.59 -10.75 -8.94
CA TYR A 417 -5.95 -10.68 -9.48
C TYR A 417 -6.95 -11.14 -8.42
N THR A 418 -7.98 -10.33 -8.20
CA THR A 418 -9.25 -10.78 -7.64
C THR A 418 -10.13 -11.24 -8.79
N ILE A 419 -10.69 -12.45 -8.68
CA ILE A 419 -11.44 -13.12 -9.75
C ILE A 419 -12.82 -13.48 -9.21
N ASP A 420 -13.85 -12.94 -9.84
CA ASP A 420 -15.25 -13.28 -9.56
C ASP A 420 -15.52 -14.75 -9.89
N ILE A 421 -16.29 -15.41 -9.03
CA ILE A 421 -16.63 -16.83 -9.17
C ILE A 421 -18.13 -17.04 -9.00
N SER A 422 -18.61 -18.22 -9.36
CA SER A 422 -19.97 -18.65 -9.00
C SER A 422 -20.14 -18.60 -7.48
N HIS A 423 -21.17 -17.89 -6.99
CA HIS A 423 -21.40 -17.69 -5.56
C HIS A 423 -21.64 -19.01 -4.83
N ILE A 424 -21.02 -19.16 -3.66
CA ILE A 424 -21.13 -20.35 -2.81
C ILE A 424 -21.45 -19.92 -1.37
N ASP A 425 -22.64 -20.26 -0.89
CA ASP A 425 -23.04 -20.03 0.50
C ASP A 425 -22.38 -21.05 1.43
N LEU A 426 -21.54 -20.58 2.34
CA LEU A 426 -20.86 -21.33 3.38
C LEU A 426 -21.64 -21.24 4.71
N GLU A 427 -21.64 -22.32 5.48
CA GLU A 427 -22.19 -22.31 6.84
C GLU A 427 -21.10 -22.06 7.89
N GLU A 428 -21.47 -21.50 9.05
CA GLU A 428 -20.52 -21.24 10.13
C GLU A 428 -19.79 -22.51 10.58
N GLY A 429 -18.46 -22.46 10.57
CA GLY A 429 -17.59 -23.57 10.94
C GLY A 429 -17.33 -24.59 9.83
N GLU A 430 -17.91 -24.43 8.64
CA GLU A 430 -17.65 -25.29 7.48
C GLU A 430 -16.18 -25.18 7.04
N GLN A 431 -15.51 -26.33 6.84
CA GLN A 431 -14.22 -26.36 6.16
C GLN A 431 -14.41 -26.39 4.64
N PHE A 432 -13.74 -25.49 3.94
CA PHE A 432 -13.80 -25.37 2.49
C PHE A 432 -12.40 -25.10 1.92
N ALA A 433 -12.16 -25.46 0.67
CA ALA A 433 -10.92 -25.16 -0.01
C ALA A 433 -11.16 -24.32 -1.25
N VAL A 434 -10.29 -23.34 -1.48
CA VAL A 434 -10.15 -22.67 -2.77
C VAL A 434 -8.89 -23.20 -3.44
N MET A 435 -9.03 -23.56 -4.72
CA MET A 435 -8.02 -24.27 -5.49
C MET A 435 -7.82 -23.58 -6.84
N ALA A 436 -6.57 -23.49 -7.28
CA ALA A 436 -6.20 -23.02 -8.61
C ALA A 436 -5.35 -24.08 -9.34
N TYR A 437 -5.79 -24.49 -10.52
CA TYR A 437 -4.90 -25.04 -11.54
C TYR A 437 -4.31 -23.89 -12.35
N LEU A 438 -3.00 -23.92 -12.58
CA LEU A 438 -2.29 -22.95 -13.41
C LEU A 438 -1.44 -23.66 -14.47
N ASP A 439 -1.47 -23.16 -15.70
CA ASP A 439 -0.61 -23.59 -16.81
C ASP A 439 0.08 -22.38 -17.46
N SER A 440 1.39 -22.31 -17.31
CA SER A 440 2.27 -21.27 -17.88
C SER A 440 3.06 -21.76 -19.11
N SER A 441 2.67 -22.90 -19.70
CA SER A 441 3.31 -23.50 -20.87
C SER A 441 3.40 -22.54 -22.05
N LYS A 442 2.38 -21.67 -22.25
CA LYS A 442 2.37 -20.62 -23.28
C LYS A 442 3.58 -19.71 -23.22
N ALA A 443 3.99 -19.31 -22.02
CA ALA A 443 5.14 -18.44 -21.77
C ALA A 443 6.41 -19.20 -21.35
N ASN A 444 6.39 -20.54 -21.40
CA ASN A 444 7.50 -21.44 -21.12
C ASN A 444 8.13 -21.27 -19.72
N TYR A 445 7.38 -20.76 -18.74
CA TYR A 445 7.84 -20.68 -17.35
C TYR A 445 7.64 -22.01 -16.62
N ARG A 446 8.54 -22.40 -15.70
CA ARG A 446 8.47 -23.72 -15.05
C ARG A 446 7.72 -23.73 -13.71
N TYR A 447 7.54 -22.57 -13.09
CA TYR A 447 7.11 -22.43 -11.69
C TYR A 447 5.85 -21.54 -11.56
N PRO A 448 4.68 -21.89 -12.13
CA PRO A 448 3.51 -21.02 -12.16
C PRO A 448 2.87 -20.74 -10.79
N LEU A 449 3.08 -21.59 -9.80
CA LEU A 449 2.36 -21.56 -8.52
C LEU A 449 3.04 -20.56 -7.59
N ALA A 450 2.46 -19.37 -7.41
CA ALA A 450 2.98 -18.36 -6.51
C ALA A 450 2.89 -18.83 -5.04
N VAL A 451 3.97 -18.64 -4.27
CA VAL A 451 4.01 -18.96 -2.84
C VAL A 451 4.63 -17.84 -2.02
N GLU A 452 4.12 -17.65 -0.82
CA GLU A 452 4.84 -16.97 0.24
C GLU A 452 5.83 -17.98 0.80
N ALA A 453 7.10 -17.58 0.94
CA ALA A 453 8.12 -18.40 1.58
C ALA A 453 9.13 -17.54 2.35
N LYS A 454 9.78 -18.16 3.34
CA LYS A 454 10.86 -17.58 4.14
C LYS A 454 12.07 -17.18 3.28
N ILE A 455 12.35 -15.87 3.19
CA ILE A 455 13.58 -15.32 2.60
C ILE A 455 14.24 -14.40 3.63
N ASN A 456 15.45 -14.75 4.07
CA ASN A 456 16.19 -13.98 5.08
C ASN A 456 16.46 -12.54 4.62
N ASN A 457 16.10 -11.56 5.47
CA ASN A 457 16.22 -10.12 5.21
C ASN A 457 15.27 -9.60 4.11
N PHE A 458 14.13 -10.27 3.92
CA PHE A 458 13.00 -9.81 3.11
C PHE A 458 11.67 -10.30 3.71
N SER A 459 11.47 -11.61 3.79
CA SER A 459 10.22 -12.26 4.23
C SER A 459 10.48 -13.34 5.28
N SER A 460 11.40 -13.09 6.24
CA SER A 460 11.74 -14.08 7.28
C SER A 460 10.56 -14.46 8.19
N LYS A 461 9.53 -13.59 8.24
CA LYS A 461 8.29 -13.75 9.01
C LYS A 461 7.17 -14.50 8.28
N ALA A 462 7.38 -14.90 7.02
CA ALA A 462 6.50 -15.87 6.37
C ALA A 462 6.40 -17.13 7.24
N ASP A 463 5.27 -17.81 7.32
CA ASP A 463 5.19 -19.09 8.02
C ASP A 463 4.06 -19.99 7.52
N SER A 464 4.06 -21.25 7.94
CA SER A 464 3.07 -22.25 7.52
C SER A 464 2.86 -23.33 8.58
N GLU A 465 1.60 -23.67 8.84
CA GLU A 465 1.22 -24.84 9.61
C GLU A 465 0.78 -25.99 8.69
N PRO A 466 1.01 -27.26 9.06
CA PRO A 466 0.46 -28.41 8.35
C PRO A 466 -1.07 -28.33 8.26
N GLY A 467 -1.62 -28.73 7.11
CA GLY A 467 -3.05 -28.67 6.81
C GLY A 467 -3.54 -27.36 6.16
N GLN A 468 -2.69 -26.33 6.03
CA GLN A 468 -3.06 -25.06 5.41
C GLN A 468 -3.03 -25.11 3.88
N SER A 469 -1.84 -25.35 3.33
CA SER A 469 -1.53 -25.30 1.89
C SER A 469 -1.21 -26.67 1.33
N PHE A 470 -1.79 -27.00 0.18
CA PHE A 470 -1.43 -28.21 -0.57
C PHE A 470 -1.13 -27.91 -2.03
N VAL A 471 -0.26 -28.74 -2.62
CA VAL A 471 0.14 -28.70 -4.03
C VAL A 471 -0.01 -30.08 -4.67
N SER A 472 -0.28 -30.11 -5.98
CA SER A 472 -0.43 -31.35 -6.74
C SER A 472 -0.02 -31.17 -8.21
N SER A 473 0.56 -32.22 -8.79
CA SER A 473 0.87 -32.27 -10.23
C SER A 473 -0.32 -32.67 -11.10
N ASP A 474 -1.27 -33.44 -10.55
CA ASP A 474 -2.37 -34.06 -11.29
C ASP A 474 -3.77 -33.72 -10.77
N GLY A 475 -3.87 -33.02 -9.63
CA GLY A 475 -5.12 -32.66 -8.96
C GLY A 475 -5.76 -33.82 -8.18
N LYS A 476 -5.04 -34.93 -8.01
CA LYS A 476 -5.49 -36.18 -7.37
C LYS A 476 -4.65 -36.52 -6.13
N LYS A 477 -3.32 -36.50 -6.27
CA LYS A 477 -2.39 -36.72 -5.17
C LYS A 477 -1.87 -35.38 -4.67
N TRP A 478 -2.06 -35.10 -3.38
CA TRP A 478 -1.78 -33.81 -2.77
C TRP A 478 -0.66 -33.94 -1.73
N SER A 479 0.38 -33.13 -1.89
CA SER A 479 1.41 -32.91 -0.87
C SER A 479 1.06 -31.67 -0.04
N ASP A 480 1.28 -31.74 1.27
CA ASP A 480 1.25 -30.56 2.16
C ASP A 480 2.49 -29.70 1.88
N LEU A 481 2.29 -28.44 1.48
CA LEU A 481 3.40 -27.56 1.08
C LEU A 481 4.37 -27.30 2.24
N SER A 482 3.93 -27.35 3.50
CA SER A 482 4.80 -27.16 4.66
C SER A 482 5.84 -28.28 4.82
N SER A 483 5.58 -29.46 4.24
CA SER A 483 6.53 -30.59 4.22
C SER A 483 7.52 -30.51 3.04
N GLU A 484 7.08 -30.03 1.88
CA GLU A 484 7.90 -29.82 0.68
C GLU A 484 8.79 -28.56 0.78
N LEU A 485 8.26 -27.49 1.38
CA LEU A 485 8.91 -26.19 1.57
C LEU A 485 8.49 -25.57 2.92
N LYS A 486 9.29 -25.84 3.96
CA LYS A 486 9.00 -25.39 5.34
C LYS A 486 8.81 -23.88 5.46
N GLY A 487 7.69 -23.46 6.03
CA GLY A 487 7.35 -22.04 6.23
C GLY A 487 6.88 -21.36 4.94
N ALA A 488 6.10 -22.08 4.13
CA ALA A 488 5.55 -21.56 2.89
C ALA A 488 4.07 -21.92 2.71
N ASN A 489 3.32 -20.96 2.20
CA ASN A 489 1.90 -21.07 1.88
C ASN A 489 1.66 -20.64 0.43
N VAL A 490 0.66 -21.23 -0.24
CA VAL A 490 0.28 -20.87 -1.61
C VAL A 490 -0.45 -19.52 -1.61
N CYS A 491 -0.14 -18.68 -2.59
CA CYS A 491 -0.68 -17.32 -2.67
C CYS A 491 -2.08 -17.29 -3.31
N LEU A 492 -3.03 -17.89 -2.58
CA LEU A 492 -4.42 -18.09 -2.99
C LEU A 492 -5.36 -17.74 -1.83
N LYS A 493 -6.26 -16.80 -2.05
CA LYS A 493 -7.12 -16.20 -1.02
C LYS A 493 -8.58 -16.45 -1.35
N ALA A 494 -9.41 -16.71 -0.34
CA ALA A 494 -10.86 -16.75 -0.51
C ALA A 494 -11.47 -15.44 -0.02
N ILE A 495 -12.34 -14.83 -0.81
CA ILE A 495 -13.01 -13.57 -0.48
C ILE A 495 -14.52 -13.85 -0.38
N THR A 496 -15.04 -13.64 0.84
CA THR A 496 -16.42 -13.90 1.22
C THR A 496 -17.11 -12.61 1.63
N THR A 497 -18.44 -12.60 1.62
CA THR A 497 -19.25 -11.50 2.16
C THR A 497 -20.34 -12.02 3.10
N THR A 498 -20.68 -11.22 4.11
CA THR A 498 -21.89 -11.42 4.94
C THR A 498 -23.08 -10.55 4.49
N GLY A 499 -22.89 -9.72 3.45
CA GLY A 499 -23.93 -8.88 2.85
C GLY A 499 -24.48 -9.46 1.53
N GLU A 500 -25.25 -8.64 0.80
CA GLU A 500 -25.54 -8.95 -0.61
C GLU A 500 -24.29 -8.71 -1.45
N VAL A 501 -23.94 -9.67 -2.33
CA VAL A 501 -22.87 -9.48 -3.32
C VAL A 501 -23.28 -8.37 -4.30
N LEU A 502 -22.64 -7.22 -4.18
CA LEU A 502 -22.91 -6.05 -5.02
C LEU A 502 -22.25 -6.22 -6.39
N SER A 503 -22.93 -5.79 -7.46
CA SER A 503 -22.32 -5.77 -8.79
C SER A 503 -21.21 -4.73 -8.91
N ASP A 504 -20.18 -5.08 -9.67
CA ASP A 504 -18.96 -4.29 -9.91
C ASP A 504 -19.20 -2.97 -10.69
N ASP A 505 -20.39 -2.78 -11.25
CA ASP A 505 -20.68 -1.74 -12.25
C ASP A 505 -20.54 -0.29 -11.75
N GLU A 506 -20.72 0.00 -10.45
CA GLU A 506 -20.49 1.35 -9.90
C GLU A 506 -19.74 1.35 -8.55
N MET A 507 -18.49 1.81 -8.61
CA MET A 507 -17.70 2.33 -7.48
C MET A 507 -18.53 3.33 -6.68
N PRO A 508 -18.69 3.16 -5.35
CA PRO A 508 -19.43 4.12 -4.54
C PRO A 508 -18.61 5.40 -4.41
N VAL A 509 -19.25 6.52 -4.71
CA VAL A 509 -18.77 7.84 -4.26
C VAL A 509 -19.02 7.94 -2.75
N ASP A 510 -18.06 8.48 -1.99
CA ASP A 510 -18.21 8.74 -0.55
C ASP A 510 -19.51 9.53 -0.30
N PRO A 511 -20.43 9.06 0.57
CA PRO A 511 -21.69 9.73 0.84
C PRO A 511 -21.54 11.11 1.52
N ASN A 512 -20.32 11.51 1.91
CA ASN A 512 -19.98 12.83 2.45
C ASN A 512 -19.27 13.74 1.43
N LEU A 513 -19.00 13.27 0.20
CA LEU A 513 -18.60 14.17 -0.88
C LEU A 513 -19.83 14.99 -1.33
N PRO A 514 -19.65 16.27 -1.74
CA PRO A 514 -20.70 16.97 -2.47
C PRO A 514 -21.05 16.15 -3.72
N GLU A 515 -22.34 16.11 -4.10
CA GLU A 515 -22.82 15.25 -5.18
C GLU A 515 -21.90 15.27 -6.41
N PRO A 516 -21.65 14.11 -7.06
CA PRO A 516 -20.88 14.08 -8.28
C PRO A 516 -21.44 15.11 -9.26
N VAL A 517 -20.56 15.95 -9.81
CA VAL A 517 -20.93 17.05 -10.71
C VAL A 517 -21.90 16.50 -11.75
N LYS A 518 -23.15 16.98 -11.72
CA LYS A 518 -24.23 16.42 -12.53
C LYS A 518 -23.81 16.42 -14.00
N GLU A 519 -23.54 15.22 -14.53
CA GLU A 519 -23.10 15.05 -15.90
C GLU A 519 -24.30 15.11 -16.85
N VAL A 520 -24.07 15.71 -18.03
CA VAL A 520 -25.06 15.68 -19.11
C VAL A 520 -25.18 14.25 -19.62
N LYS A 521 -26.36 13.66 -19.43
CA LYS A 521 -26.66 12.28 -19.85
C LYS A 521 -27.15 12.23 -21.30
N ASN A 522 -27.80 13.29 -21.75
CA ASN A 522 -28.37 13.39 -23.10
C ASN A 522 -28.40 14.84 -23.59
N ILE A 523 -28.39 15.02 -24.92
CA ILE A 523 -28.60 16.30 -25.58
C ILE A 523 -29.62 16.14 -26.71
N SER A 524 -30.54 17.08 -26.84
CA SER A 524 -31.59 17.09 -27.85
C SER A 524 -31.92 18.51 -28.29
N VAL A 525 -32.96 18.68 -29.12
CA VAL A 525 -33.41 19.97 -29.66
C VAL A 525 -34.91 20.12 -29.36
N ALA A 526 -35.32 21.23 -28.75
CA ALA A 526 -36.70 21.43 -28.28
C ALA A 526 -37.72 21.38 -29.42
N GLU A 527 -37.30 21.79 -30.63
CA GLU A 527 -38.10 21.78 -31.85
C GLU A 527 -38.29 20.37 -32.46
N GLY A 528 -37.65 19.34 -31.91
CA GLY A 528 -37.78 17.94 -32.32
C GLY A 528 -36.61 17.44 -33.20
N ALA A 529 -36.89 16.45 -34.06
CA ALA A 529 -35.87 15.84 -34.94
C ALA A 529 -35.72 16.53 -36.32
N GLY A 530 -36.60 17.47 -36.65
CA GLY A 530 -36.56 18.20 -37.91
C GLY A 530 -37.72 19.17 -38.09
N GLY A 531 -37.58 20.08 -39.04
CA GLY A 531 -38.48 21.20 -39.28
C GLY A 531 -38.20 21.90 -40.61
N HIS A 532 -38.81 23.06 -40.83
CA HIS A 532 -38.50 23.92 -41.98
C HIS A 532 -38.27 25.38 -41.57
N LEU A 533 -37.67 26.15 -42.47
CA LEU A 533 -37.51 27.59 -42.38
C LEU A 533 -37.61 28.20 -43.78
N ARG A 534 -38.27 29.35 -43.92
CA ARG A 534 -38.29 30.08 -45.20
C ARG A 534 -36.95 30.77 -45.46
N ILE A 535 -36.49 30.75 -46.71
CA ILE A 535 -35.22 31.37 -47.12
C ILE A 535 -35.12 32.86 -46.75
N ASN A 536 -36.23 33.59 -46.68
CA ASN A 536 -36.30 35.00 -46.30
C ASN A 536 -36.39 35.26 -44.78
N LYS A 537 -36.26 34.23 -43.93
CA LYS A 537 -36.35 34.33 -42.46
C LYS A 537 -35.14 33.70 -41.78
N LYS A 538 -34.73 34.26 -40.64
CA LYS A 538 -33.78 33.64 -39.71
C LYS A 538 -34.55 32.86 -38.67
N GLY A 539 -34.11 31.63 -38.40
CA GLY A 539 -34.71 30.74 -37.40
C GLY A 539 -33.79 30.54 -36.20
N LYS A 540 -34.29 29.93 -35.12
CA LYS A 540 -33.47 29.51 -33.99
C LYS A 540 -33.81 28.08 -33.57
N LEU A 541 -32.78 27.29 -33.26
CA LEU A 541 -32.91 26.01 -32.57
C LEU A 541 -32.52 26.16 -31.10
N THR A 542 -33.21 25.42 -30.25
CA THR A 542 -33.02 25.47 -28.79
C THR A 542 -32.49 24.12 -28.31
N PRO A 543 -31.18 24.00 -28.01
CA PRO A 543 -30.63 22.80 -27.38
C PRO A 543 -31.28 22.53 -26.02
N VAL A 544 -31.54 21.26 -25.73
CA VAL A 544 -32.04 20.80 -24.44
C VAL A 544 -31.07 19.77 -23.88
N ILE A 545 -30.75 19.90 -22.60
CA ILE A 545 -29.82 19.06 -21.85
C ILE A 545 -30.57 18.32 -20.76
N GLU A 546 -30.22 17.05 -20.56
CA GLU A 546 -30.78 16.23 -19.49
C GLU A 546 -29.68 15.75 -18.53
N PRO A 547 -29.85 15.91 -17.20
CA PRO A 547 -30.93 16.64 -16.53
C PRO A 547 -30.86 18.17 -16.71
N ALA A 548 -32.03 18.82 -16.75
CA ALA A 548 -32.20 20.22 -17.15
C ALA A 548 -31.77 21.26 -16.08
N ASP A 549 -31.32 20.82 -14.91
CA ASP A 549 -30.80 21.66 -13.84
C ASP A 549 -29.27 21.92 -13.96
N ILE A 550 -28.59 21.24 -14.90
CA ILE A 550 -27.20 21.53 -15.26
C ILE A 550 -27.14 22.82 -16.06
N LYS A 551 -26.34 23.79 -15.59
CA LYS A 551 -26.10 25.08 -16.25
C LYS A 551 -24.69 25.16 -16.81
N ASP A 552 -24.45 26.17 -17.65
CA ASP A 552 -23.13 26.54 -18.20
C ASP A 552 -22.41 25.43 -19.00
N VAL A 553 -23.17 24.54 -19.64
CA VAL A 553 -22.63 23.50 -20.53
C VAL A 553 -22.21 24.09 -21.87
N ALA A 554 -20.99 23.76 -22.29
CA ALA A 554 -20.47 24.13 -23.60
C ALA A 554 -21.13 23.32 -24.73
N ILE A 555 -22.21 23.85 -25.29
CA ILE A 555 -22.90 23.29 -26.46
C ILE A 555 -22.29 23.85 -27.75
N LYS A 556 -22.00 22.98 -28.71
CA LYS A 556 -21.58 23.33 -30.05
C LYS A 556 -22.70 23.01 -31.03
N ILE A 557 -23.22 24.03 -31.70
CA ILE A 557 -24.19 23.88 -32.80
C ILE A 557 -23.46 24.20 -34.11
N TYR A 558 -23.62 23.36 -35.13
CA TYR A 558 -23.06 23.60 -36.46
C TYR A 558 -23.81 22.80 -37.54
N THR A 559 -23.79 23.26 -38.78
CA THR A 559 -24.27 22.48 -39.93
C THR A 559 -23.13 21.69 -40.58
N LEU A 560 -23.45 20.56 -41.21
CA LEU A 560 -22.55 19.92 -42.17
C LEU A 560 -22.71 20.49 -43.60
N ASP A 561 -23.86 21.11 -43.86
CA ASP A 561 -24.27 21.64 -45.15
C ASP A 561 -24.14 23.18 -45.13
N THR A 562 -22.88 23.67 -45.00
CA THR A 562 -22.52 25.10 -44.83
C THR A 562 -22.77 25.96 -46.07
N ASP A 563 -23.02 25.32 -47.20
CA ASP A 563 -23.44 25.91 -48.47
C ASP A 563 -24.96 26.11 -48.56
N VAL A 564 -25.74 25.54 -47.63
CA VAL A 564 -27.20 25.68 -47.54
C VAL A 564 -27.61 26.70 -46.46
N VAL A 565 -26.97 26.66 -45.30
CA VAL A 565 -27.22 27.56 -44.15
C VAL A 565 -25.92 27.92 -43.43
N ASP A 566 -25.92 29.06 -42.72
CA ASP A 566 -25.01 29.29 -41.60
C ASP A 566 -25.72 29.04 -40.28
N VAL A 567 -24.95 28.65 -39.26
CA VAL A 567 -25.44 28.46 -37.88
C VAL A 567 -24.50 29.15 -36.91
N SER A 568 -25.03 30.06 -36.09
CA SER A 568 -24.27 30.72 -35.02
C SER A 568 -24.07 29.83 -33.81
N SER A 569 -23.13 30.20 -32.94
CA SER A 569 -22.88 29.52 -31.67
C SER A 569 -24.06 29.56 -30.69
N ASP A 570 -24.98 30.53 -30.83
CA ASP A 570 -26.19 30.64 -30.03
C ASP A 570 -27.43 29.98 -30.67
N GLY A 571 -27.26 29.30 -31.81
CA GLY A 571 -28.30 28.48 -32.46
C GLY A 571 -29.19 29.20 -33.47
N ILE A 572 -28.84 30.43 -33.87
CA ILE A 572 -29.53 31.13 -34.96
C ILE A 572 -29.08 30.53 -36.29
N ILE A 573 -30.06 30.19 -37.14
CA ILE A 573 -29.87 29.64 -38.47
C ILE A 573 -30.21 30.73 -39.49
N THR A 574 -29.25 31.02 -40.36
CA THR A 574 -29.39 31.98 -41.46
C THR A 574 -29.33 31.23 -42.79
N PRO A 575 -30.43 31.18 -43.57
CA PRO A 575 -30.44 30.51 -44.88
C PRO A 575 -29.53 31.19 -45.91
N LYS A 576 -28.83 30.39 -46.72
CA LYS A 576 -28.11 30.85 -47.93
C LYS A 576 -28.86 30.50 -49.21
N LYS A 577 -29.42 29.29 -49.29
CA LYS A 577 -30.19 28.81 -50.44
C LYS A 577 -31.23 27.76 -50.03
N THR A 578 -32.22 27.52 -50.90
CA THR A 578 -33.20 26.45 -50.71
C THR A 578 -32.55 25.07 -50.84
N GLY A 579 -32.93 24.14 -49.98
CA GLY A 579 -32.34 22.81 -49.88
C GLY A 579 -32.58 22.18 -48.51
N THR A 580 -31.92 21.06 -48.23
CA THR A 580 -31.98 20.38 -46.93
C THR A 580 -30.64 20.49 -46.21
N ALA A 581 -30.63 20.80 -44.91
CA ALA A 581 -29.42 20.91 -44.11
C ALA A 581 -29.49 20.01 -42.85
N ASN A 582 -28.37 19.36 -42.53
CA ASN A 582 -28.16 18.56 -41.33
C ASN A 582 -27.47 19.42 -40.27
N ILE A 583 -28.25 19.87 -39.28
CA ILE A 583 -27.71 20.60 -38.13
C ILE A 583 -27.33 19.58 -37.05
N LEU A 584 -26.12 19.70 -36.50
CA LEU A 584 -25.63 18.91 -35.39
C LEU A 584 -25.53 19.79 -34.15
N VAL A 585 -26.04 19.25 -33.03
CA VAL A 585 -25.96 19.85 -31.70
C VAL A 585 -25.16 18.89 -30.82
N GLU A 586 -24.01 19.34 -30.34
CA GLU A 586 -23.05 18.51 -29.61
C GLU A 586 -22.72 19.08 -28.24
N THR A 587 -22.40 18.20 -27.29
CA THR A 587 -21.65 18.55 -26.08
C THR A 587 -20.61 17.49 -25.77
N ARG A 588 -19.49 17.90 -25.15
CA ARG A 588 -18.45 16.99 -24.67
C ARG A 588 -18.78 16.56 -23.24
N VAL A 589 -18.73 15.26 -23.01
CA VAL A 589 -18.94 14.63 -21.70
C VAL A 589 -17.77 13.70 -21.39
N SER A 590 -17.60 13.28 -20.13
CA SER A 590 -16.51 12.40 -19.69
C SER A 590 -16.39 11.10 -20.51
N ARG A 591 -17.54 10.57 -20.97
CA ARG A 591 -17.64 9.33 -21.77
C ARG A 591 -17.59 9.53 -23.30
N GLY A 592 -17.46 10.76 -23.82
CA GLY A 592 -17.36 11.02 -25.27
C GLY A 592 -18.02 12.32 -25.75
N ILE A 593 -18.63 12.28 -26.94
CA ILE A 593 -19.43 13.38 -27.50
C ILE A 593 -20.87 12.90 -27.59
N LEU A 594 -21.78 13.58 -26.91
CA LEU A 594 -23.22 13.43 -27.14
C LEU A 594 -23.62 14.35 -28.29
N ARG A 595 -24.41 13.81 -29.23
CA ARG A 595 -24.76 14.47 -30.50
C ARG A 595 -26.22 14.23 -30.84
N ALA A 596 -26.99 15.30 -30.97
CA ALA A 596 -28.29 15.30 -31.64
C ALA A 596 -28.13 15.76 -33.10
N ARG A 597 -29.04 15.30 -33.97
CA ARG A 597 -29.19 15.78 -35.34
C ARG A 597 -30.58 16.37 -35.51
N PHE A 598 -30.65 17.52 -36.19
CA PHE A 598 -31.87 18.15 -36.65
C PHE A 598 -31.83 18.28 -38.17
N ASN A 599 -32.85 17.76 -38.86
CA ASN A 599 -32.96 17.89 -40.31
C ASN A 599 -33.83 19.12 -40.65
N LEU A 600 -33.27 20.09 -41.37
CA LEU A 600 -33.93 21.36 -41.69
C LEU A 600 -34.17 21.51 -43.20
N ASP A 601 -35.43 21.72 -43.60
CA ASP A 601 -35.80 22.10 -44.96
C ASP A 601 -35.79 23.64 -45.11
N ILE A 602 -34.95 24.19 -46.00
CA ILE A 602 -35.02 25.59 -46.44
C ILE A 602 -35.92 25.69 -47.67
N ILE A 603 -37.05 26.36 -47.52
CA ILE A 603 -38.09 26.49 -48.54
C ILE A 603 -38.20 27.93 -49.11
N PRO A 604 -38.72 28.11 -50.33
CA PRO A 604 -39.04 29.43 -50.88
C PRO A 604 -40.03 30.21 -49.99
N ALA A 605 -39.92 31.54 -49.97
CA ALA A 605 -40.73 32.42 -49.13
C ALA A 605 -42.24 32.18 -49.28
N ASP A 606 -42.74 32.09 -50.51
CA ASP A 606 -44.16 31.97 -50.84
C ASP A 606 -44.67 30.52 -50.89
N LEU A 607 -43.82 29.53 -50.56
CA LEU A 607 -44.23 28.12 -50.61
C LEU A 607 -45.09 27.75 -49.39
N ARG A 608 -46.31 27.28 -49.66
CA ARG A 608 -47.15 26.63 -48.64
C ARG A 608 -46.62 25.22 -48.37
N TYR A 609 -46.08 24.99 -47.17
CA TYR A 609 -45.40 23.76 -46.79
C TYR A 609 -45.96 23.24 -45.45
N GLU A 610 -46.54 22.04 -45.47
CA GLU A 610 -47.26 21.46 -44.31
C GLU A 610 -46.64 20.12 -43.85
N LYS A 611 -45.48 19.72 -44.41
CA LYS A 611 -44.83 18.43 -44.12
C LYS A 611 -44.11 18.36 -42.77
N SER A 612 -43.62 19.48 -42.28
CA SER A 612 -42.87 19.62 -41.02
C SER A 612 -43.27 20.94 -40.36
N LYS A 613 -42.97 21.11 -39.06
CA LYS A 613 -43.23 22.37 -38.37
C LYS A 613 -42.19 23.41 -38.76
N GLU A 614 -42.60 24.67 -38.87
CA GLU A 614 -41.65 25.78 -39.00
C GLU A 614 -40.93 25.98 -37.66
N ILE A 615 -39.61 26.16 -37.69
CA ILE A 615 -38.83 26.46 -36.47
C ILE A 615 -39.06 27.91 -36.02
N PRO A 616 -38.82 28.26 -34.74
CA PRO A 616 -39.02 29.62 -34.25
C PRO A 616 -38.30 30.67 -35.10
N VAL A 617 -39.07 31.54 -35.75
CA VAL A 617 -38.55 32.67 -36.53
C VAL A 617 -38.14 33.79 -35.59
N VAL A 618 -36.88 34.22 -35.70
CA VAL A 618 -36.28 35.26 -34.84
C VAL A 618 -35.99 36.57 -35.57
N GLY A 619 -36.18 36.61 -36.90
CA GLY A 619 -36.05 37.83 -37.69
C GLY A 619 -36.11 37.57 -39.19
N ASP A 620 -35.95 38.63 -39.97
CA ASP A 620 -35.82 38.55 -41.42
C ASP A 620 -34.40 38.15 -41.84
N ASN A 621 -34.27 37.49 -42.99
CA ASN A 621 -32.98 37.16 -43.57
C ASN A 621 -32.52 38.26 -44.53
N GLU A 622 -31.77 39.23 -44.02
CA GLU A 622 -31.27 40.37 -44.81
C GLU A 622 -30.37 39.95 -45.99
N LEU A 623 -29.75 38.76 -45.95
CA LEU A 623 -29.00 38.19 -47.08
C LEU A 623 -29.91 37.87 -48.28
N TYR A 624 -31.19 37.57 -48.03
CA TYR A 624 -32.16 37.28 -49.08
C TYR A 624 -32.66 38.56 -49.79
N GLU A 625 -32.66 39.71 -49.11
CA GLU A 625 -33.10 40.98 -49.70
C GLU A 625 -32.01 41.64 -50.57
N ASN A 626 -30.72 41.37 -50.31
CA ASN A 626 -29.60 42.02 -50.99
C ASN A 626 -28.83 41.16 -52.01
N GLY A 627 -29.09 39.85 -52.10
CA GLY A 627 -28.71 39.04 -53.26
C GLY A 627 -27.22 38.74 -53.48
N GLU A 628 -26.35 38.97 -52.50
CA GLU A 628 -24.91 38.70 -52.59
C GLU A 628 -24.44 37.62 -51.61
N THR A 629 -23.49 36.80 -52.08
CA THR A 629 -22.86 35.71 -51.31
C THR A 629 -21.36 35.97 -51.08
N ASP A 630 -20.97 35.75 -49.82
CA ASP A 630 -19.68 35.20 -49.34
C ASP A 630 -18.46 36.11 -49.05
N GLU A 631 -17.63 35.55 -48.15
CA GLU A 631 -16.26 35.90 -47.70
C GLU A 631 -15.96 37.18 -46.86
N GLY A 632 -15.57 37.00 -45.58
CA GLY A 632 -14.41 37.74 -45.01
C GLY A 632 -14.50 38.42 -43.61
N GLU A 633 -13.69 37.92 -42.66
CA GLU A 633 -13.06 38.60 -41.48
C GLU A 633 -13.88 39.05 -40.23
N LYS A 634 -13.17 39.31 -39.10
CA LYS A 634 -13.64 39.37 -37.69
C LYS A 634 -13.47 40.76 -37.03
N PHE A 635 -14.13 40.98 -35.87
CA PHE A 635 -13.74 41.73 -34.61
C PHE A 635 -15.00 42.37 -33.95
N PRO A 636 -14.99 42.88 -32.69
CA PRO A 636 -14.62 42.29 -31.38
C PRO A 636 -15.80 42.32 -30.33
N ASP A 637 -15.65 41.70 -29.15
CA ASP A 637 -16.73 41.57 -28.13
C ASP A 637 -16.88 42.74 -27.11
N PRO A 638 -18.11 43.00 -26.58
CA PRO A 638 -18.42 44.06 -25.59
C PRO A 638 -18.29 43.63 -24.10
N PRO A 639 -18.30 44.59 -23.13
CA PRO A 639 -17.90 44.34 -21.73
C PRO A 639 -18.99 43.78 -20.80
N LYS A 640 -18.54 43.10 -19.72
CA LYS A 640 -19.37 42.50 -18.66
C LYS A 640 -19.74 43.48 -17.53
N PRO A 641 -20.83 43.23 -16.77
CA PRO A 641 -21.28 44.10 -15.67
C PRO A 641 -20.30 44.14 -14.48
N TYR A 642 -20.35 45.24 -13.73
CA TYR A 642 -19.46 45.50 -12.59
C TYR A 642 -19.93 44.79 -11.32
N GLU A 643 -19.06 43.93 -10.78
CA GLU A 643 -19.17 43.38 -9.43
C GLU A 643 -18.14 44.06 -8.53
N ASP A 644 -18.49 44.42 -7.29
CA ASP A 644 -17.50 44.92 -6.33
C ASP A 644 -16.50 43.79 -5.97
N PRO A 645 -15.22 43.91 -6.34
CA PRO A 645 -14.24 42.85 -6.14
C PRO A 645 -13.73 42.78 -4.69
N PHE A 646 -14.03 43.77 -3.84
CA PHE A 646 -13.38 43.91 -2.53
C PHE A 646 -14.14 43.27 -1.35
N VAL A 647 -15.33 42.70 -1.57
CA VAL A 647 -16.19 42.12 -0.51
C VAL A 647 -16.07 40.60 -0.45
N ILE A 648 -15.78 40.04 0.73
CA ILE A 648 -15.75 38.57 0.93
C ILE A 648 -17.16 38.00 0.81
N ARG A 649 -17.37 37.08 -0.13
CA ARG A 649 -18.64 36.37 -0.35
C ARG A 649 -18.60 34.91 0.14
N ASN A 650 -17.41 34.32 0.22
CA ASN A 650 -17.19 33.00 0.80
C ASN A 650 -15.78 32.90 1.41
N ILE A 651 -15.63 32.06 2.43
CA ILE A 651 -14.34 31.68 3.02
C ILE A 651 -14.21 30.15 3.09
N ALA A 652 -13.02 29.65 2.80
CA ALA A 652 -12.65 28.26 3.00
C ALA A 652 -11.30 28.19 3.71
N ILE A 653 -11.21 27.38 4.77
CA ILE A 653 -9.94 27.01 5.40
C ILE A 653 -9.43 25.79 4.64
N LYS A 654 -8.24 25.88 4.03
CA LYS A 654 -7.63 24.84 3.19
C LYS A 654 -7.23 23.57 3.97
N ILE A 655 -7.28 23.62 5.29
CA ILE A 655 -7.06 22.50 6.21
C ILE A 655 -8.26 22.42 7.18
N PRO A 656 -8.99 21.29 7.27
CA PRO A 656 -10.17 21.16 8.14
C PRO A 656 -9.80 20.87 9.60
N GLN A 657 -8.59 20.35 9.83
CA GLN A 657 -7.98 20.15 11.15
C GLN A 657 -6.47 20.37 11.05
N ALA A 658 -5.79 20.58 12.18
CA ALA A 658 -4.33 20.58 12.25
C ALA A 658 -3.84 19.83 13.50
N SER A 659 -2.76 19.06 13.35
CA SER A 659 -1.99 18.55 14.47
C SER A 659 -0.70 19.38 14.62
N LEU A 660 -0.40 19.80 15.84
CA LEU A 660 0.79 20.58 16.19
C LEU A 660 1.49 19.87 17.36
N LYS A 661 2.81 19.87 17.43
CA LYS A 661 3.51 19.51 18.66
C LYS A 661 3.45 20.68 19.65
N GLU A 662 3.53 20.39 20.93
CA GLU A 662 3.66 21.40 21.98
C GLU A 662 4.82 22.37 21.69
N GLY A 663 4.53 23.67 21.69
CA GLY A 663 5.43 24.75 21.30
C GLY A 663 5.47 25.08 19.80
N GLU A 664 4.85 24.29 18.92
CA GLU A 664 4.74 24.63 17.49
C GLU A 664 3.68 25.71 17.24
N THR A 665 3.83 26.40 16.11
CA THR A 665 2.89 27.45 15.65
C THR A 665 2.42 27.18 14.23
N LEU A 666 1.22 27.68 13.90
CA LEU A 666 0.60 27.56 12.59
C LEU A 666 -0.03 28.89 12.19
N ASN A 667 0.39 29.46 11.05
CA ASN A 667 -0.31 30.59 10.45
C ASN A 667 -1.61 30.10 9.77
N LEU A 668 -2.75 30.30 10.42
CA LEU A 668 -4.07 29.95 9.91
C LEU A 668 -4.55 30.92 8.82
N ASP A 669 -4.14 32.19 8.84
CA ASP A 669 -4.55 33.19 7.84
C ASP A 669 -4.12 32.74 6.43
N GLU A 670 -2.86 32.34 6.24
CA GLU A 670 -2.37 31.78 4.96
C GLU A 670 -3.20 30.61 4.43
N LYS A 671 -3.86 29.86 5.34
CA LYS A 671 -4.68 28.71 4.98
C LYS A 671 -6.12 29.11 4.67
N ILE A 672 -6.54 30.34 4.92
CA ILE A 672 -7.83 30.86 4.47
C ILE A 672 -7.74 31.31 3.01
N SER A 673 -8.64 30.82 2.17
CA SER A 673 -8.98 31.37 0.86
C SER A 673 -10.31 32.12 0.93
N VAL A 674 -10.38 33.27 0.27
CA VAL A 674 -11.58 34.10 0.13
C VAL A 674 -12.03 34.10 -1.33
N TYR A 675 -13.34 34.30 -1.56
CA TYR A 675 -13.89 34.55 -2.89
C TYR A 675 -14.75 35.84 -2.89
N PRO A 676 -14.60 36.74 -3.88
CA PRO A 676 -13.50 36.81 -4.85
C PRO A 676 -12.13 36.95 -4.16
N ASP A 677 -11.06 36.61 -4.88
CA ASP A 677 -9.66 36.66 -4.43
C ASP A 677 -9.16 38.08 -4.11
N THR A 678 -9.77 39.06 -4.78
CA THR A 678 -9.59 40.50 -4.64
C THR A 678 -10.25 41.09 -3.37
N ALA A 679 -10.96 40.26 -2.60
CA ALA A 679 -11.64 40.70 -1.37
C ALA A 679 -10.69 41.10 -0.23
N LYS A 680 -11.06 42.12 0.54
CA LYS A 680 -10.32 42.54 1.73
C LYS A 680 -10.38 41.47 2.82
N ARG A 681 -9.22 40.94 3.20
CA ARG A 681 -9.04 39.85 4.17
C ARG A 681 -9.11 40.37 5.61
N GLU A 682 -10.32 40.61 6.10
CA GLU A 682 -10.58 41.04 7.47
C GLU A 682 -11.27 39.91 8.25
N PHE A 683 -10.55 39.32 9.21
CA PHE A 683 -11.00 38.19 10.03
C PHE A 683 -10.89 38.50 11.53
N THR A 684 -11.73 37.83 12.30
CA THR A 684 -11.64 37.71 13.76
C THR A 684 -11.49 36.24 14.11
N PHE A 685 -10.62 35.96 15.09
CA PHE A 685 -10.25 34.60 15.50
C PHE A 685 -10.63 34.34 16.96
N GLU A 686 -11.03 33.11 17.28
CA GLU A 686 -11.42 32.68 18.62
C GLU A 686 -10.95 31.24 18.87
N SER A 687 -10.48 30.91 20.07
CA SER A 687 -10.22 29.52 20.51
C SER A 687 -11.21 29.10 21.58
N LYS A 688 -11.84 27.93 21.42
CA LYS A 688 -12.73 27.35 22.44
C LYS A 688 -12.01 26.89 23.71
N ASN A 689 -10.71 26.60 23.60
CA ASN A 689 -9.85 26.32 24.74
C ASN A 689 -8.42 26.82 24.45
N PRO A 690 -8.11 28.08 24.86
CA PRO A 690 -6.78 28.69 24.68
C PRO A 690 -5.65 28.00 25.44
N GLU A 691 -5.94 27.23 26.51
CA GLU A 691 -4.93 26.52 27.29
C GLU A 691 -4.30 25.37 26.49
N ILE A 692 -5.05 24.78 25.58
CA ILE A 692 -4.57 23.72 24.67
C ILE A 692 -3.92 24.35 23.43
N ALA A 693 -4.64 25.22 22.73
CA ALA A 693 -4.06 26.03 21.66
C ALA A 693 -4.75 27.40 21.57
N ASN A 694 -3.94 28.47 21.58
CA ASN A 694 -4.40 29.83 21.43
C ASN A 694 -4.26 30.30 19.97
N ILE A 695 -4.98 31.35 19.57
CA ILE A 695 -4.83 32.01 18.27
C ILE A 695 -4.80 33.53 18.47
N ASP A 696 -3.88 34.22 17.81
CA ASP A 696 -3.75 35.68 17.87
C ASP A 696 -4.55 36.41 16.78
N GLU A 697 -4.59 37.75 16.85
CA GLU A 697 -5.29 38.61 15.88
C GLU A 697 -4.73 38.52 14.45
N LYS A 698 -3.54 37.95 14.26
CA LYS A 698 -2.90 37.72 12.95
C LYS A 698 -3.16 36.32 12.41
N GLY A 699 -3.94 35.51 13.12
CA GLY A 699 -4.22 34.13 12.76
C GLY A 699 -3.09 33.15 13.11
N ILE A 700 -2.10 33.54 13.93
CA ILE A 700 -1.06 32.62 14.39
C ILE A 700 -1.61 31.79 15.55
N VAL A 701 -1.73 30.49 15.31
CA VAL A 701 -2.03 29.48 16.33
C VAL A 701 -0.76 29.13 17.08
N THR A 702 -0.82 29.01 18.40
CA THR A 702 0.25 28.49 19.25
C THR A 702 -0.25 27.27 20.01
N ALA A 703 0.45 26.14 19.88
CA ALA A 703 0.18 24.92 20.63
C ALA A 703 0.77 25.02 22.04
N ASN A 704 -0.11 25.15 23.04
CA ASN A 704 0.26 25.50 24.41
C ASN A 704 0.36 24.28 25.33
N ALA A 705 -0.55 23.31 25.20
CA ALA A 705 -0.56 22.08 26.00
C ALA A 705 -1.22 20.92 25.24
N VAL A 706 -0.78 19.69 25.53
CA VAL A 706 -1.29 18.46 24.91
C VAL A 706 -2.80 18.30 25.10
N GLY A 707 -3.55 18.13 24.01
CA GLY A 707 -5.01 18.05 24.06
C GLY A 707 -5.70 18.24 22.70
N LYS A 708 -7.01 18.56 22.73
CA LYS A 708 -7.81 18.93 21.55
C LYS A 708 -8.63 20.19 21.83
N THR A 709 -8.70 21.10 20.87
CA THR A 709 -9.50 22.34 20.92
C THR A 709 -10.05 22.68 19.53
N THR A 710 -11.00 23.60 19.43
CA THR A 710 -11.53 24.12 18.16
C THR A 710 -11.23 25.60 18.06
N LEU A 711 -10.74 26.06 16.92
CA LEU A 711 -10.64 27.48 16.59
C LEU A 711 -11.77 27.89 15.64
N ILE A 712 -12.19 29.15 15.73
CA ILE A 712 -13.25 29.75 14.91
C ILE A 712 -12.68 30.97 14.19
N VAL A 713 -12.97 31.08 12.90
CA VAL A 713 -12.68 32.21 12.02
C VAL A 713 -14.02 32.86 11.66
N LYS A 714 -14.12 34.19 11.78
CA LYS A 714 -15.31 34.97 11.45
C LYS A 714 -14.96 36.21 10.62
N THR A 715 -15.73 36.50 9.58
CA THR A 715 -15.62 37.74 8.77
C THR A 715 -16.50 38.88 9.30
N SER A 716 -16.25 40.09 8.78
CA SER A 716 -17.07 41.30 9.05
C SER A 716 -18.54 41.18 8.63
N ASN A 717 -18.87 40.29 7.69
CA ASN A 717 -20.25 39.94 7.30
C ASN A 717 -20.78 38.62 7.96
N ASP A 718 -20.21 38.24 9.11
CA ASP A 718 -20.63 37.11 9.98
C ASP A 718 -20.59 35.71 9.34
N ILE A 719 -19.80 35.52 8.26
CA ILE A 719 -19.48 34.19 7.74
C ILE A 719 -18.49 33.53 8.71
N LYS A 720 -18.82 32.33 9.19
CA LYS A 720 -18.02 31.58 10.16
C LYS A 720 -17.51 30.26 9.59
N LYS A 721 -16.27 29.90 9.93
CA LYS A 721 -15.70 28.56 9.75
C LYS A 721 -14.91 28.16 10.99
N SER A 722 -14.80 26.85 11.24
CA SER A 722 -14.03 26.30 12.35
C SER A 722 -12.99 25.31 11.86
N ILE A 723 -11.94 25.12 12.65
CA ILE A 723 -10.87 24.14 12.46
C ILE A 723 -10.57 23.48 13.82
N ASP A 724 -10.45 22.16 13.85
CA ASP A 724 -10.05 21.44 15.06
C ASP A 724 -8.52 21.33 15.14
N ILE A 725 -7.97 21.61 16.33
CA ILE A 725 -6.55 21.55 16.63
C ILE A 725 -6.28 20.44 17.63
N ARG A 726 -5.37 19.53 17.28
CA ARG A 726 -4.83 18.52 18.19
C ARG A 726 -3.40 18.90 18.55
N VAL A 727 -3.11 19.06 19.83
CA VAL A 727 -1.74 19.24 20.30
C VAL A 727 -1.17 17.91 20.76
N LEU A 728 -0.04 17.52 20.17
CA LEU A 728 0.71 16.31 20.45
C LEU A 728 1.90 16.63 21.38
N PRO A 729 2.32 15.71 22.25
CA PRO A 729 3.50 15.90 23.09
C PRO A 729 4.76 16.09 22.23
N ASN A 730 5.57 17.08 22.57
CA ASN A 730 6.87 17.26 21.94
C ASN A 730 7.94 16.47 22.72
N PHE A 731 8.10 15.19 22.38
CA PHE A 731 9.04 14.28 23.04
C PHE A 731 10.51 14.74 23.04
N GLU A 732 10.92 15.71 22.21
CA GLU A 732 12.28 16.25 22.29
C GLU A 732 12.54 17.04 23.58
N ASN A 733 11.49 17.68 24.13
CA ASN A 733 11.53 18.58 25.29
C ASN A 733 11.46 17.87 26.65
N TYR A 734 11.03 16.61 26.70
CA TYR A 734 10.95 15.85 27.95
C TYR A 734 12.28 15.14 28.24
N PRO A 735 12.78 15.16 29.49
CA PRO A 735 13.94 14.38 29.86
C PRO A 735 13.65 12.89 29.66
N VAL A 736 14.67 12.14 29.26
CA VAL A 736 14.64 10.68 29.36
C VAL A 736 15.07 10.31 30.77
N GLU A 737 14.43 9.31 31.35
CA GLU A 737 14.77 8.73 32.64
C GLU A 737 15.24 7.29 32.44
N LEU A 738 16.21 6.85 33.24
CA LEU A 738 16.74 5.49 33.21
C LEU A 738 16.10 4.70 34.37
N ASP A 739 15.00 4.00 34.09
CA ASP A 739 14.25 3.24 35.10
C ASP A 739 14.95 1.93 35.50
N GLY A 740 15.88 1.42 34.68
CA GLY A 740 16.59 0.17 34.96
C GLY A 740 17.87 -0.02 34.15
N PHE A 741 18.87 -0.64 34.78
CA PHE A 741 20.12 -1.06 34.15
C PHE A 741 20.62 -2.32 34.88
N ASP A 742 20.44 -3.48 34.25
CA ASP A 742 20.76 -4.78 34.83
C ASP A 742 21.49 -5.70 33.85
N VAL A 743 22.06 -6.79 34.41
CA VAL A 743 22.83 -7.77 33.65
C VAL A 743 22.40 -9.16 34.10
N SER A 744 22.09 -10.03 33.14
CA SER A 744 21.68 -11.41 33.38
C SER A 744 22.82 -12.24 33.96
N GLN A 745 22.47 -13.41 34.51
CA GLN A 745 23.47 -14.46 34.74
C GLN A 745 24.13 -14.87 33.42
N ARG A 746 25.34 -15.44 33.52
CA ARG A 746 26.09 -15.92 32.36
C ARG A 746 25.84 -17.40 32.11
N GLU A 747 25.06 -17.71 31.09
CA GLU A 747 24.68 -19.07 30.72
C GLU A 747 25.34 -19.50 29.41
N SER A 748 25.96 -20.68 29.40
CA SER A 748 26.68 -21.23 28.22
C SER A 748 27.67 -20.25 27.57
N GLY A 749 28.24 -19.34 28.36
CA GLY A 749 29.17 -18.30 27.91
C GLY A 749 28.53 -16.96 27.52
N TYR A 750 27.22 -16.87 27.37
CA TYR A 750 26.46 -15.66 27.02
C TYR A 750 25.95 -14.92 28.25
N PHE A 751 25.86 -13.59 28.19
CA PHE A 751 25.16 -12.76 29.17
C PHE A 751 24.46 -11.60 28.46
N THR A 752 23.34 -11.14 28.99
CA THR A 752 22.53 -10.05 28.43
C THR A 752 22.58 -8.84 29.35
N ILE A 753 22.74 -7.66 28.78
CA ILE A 753 22.55 -6.39 29.45
C ILE A 753 21.15 -5.91 29.10
N ASN A 754 20.31 -5.63 30.10
CA ASN A 754 18.99 -5.07 29.91
C ASN A 754 18.97 -3.63 30.43
N LEU A 755 18.23 -2.77 29.74
CA LEU A 755 17.93 -1.41 30.16
C LEU A 755 16.42 -1.20 30.14
N LYS A 756 15.94 -0.40 31.09
CA LYS A 756 14.62 0.23 31.05
C LYS A 756 14.75 1.74 31.08
N ALA A 757 13.99 2.43 30.25
CA ALA A 757 13.98 3.89 30.20
C ALA A 757 12.60 4.41 29.80
N SER A 758 12.27 5.60 30.32
CA SER A 758 10.98 6.25 30.12
C SER A 758 11.20 7.70 29.70
N GLN A 759 10.16 8.30 29.13
CA GLN A 759 10.15 9.69 28.74
C GLN A 759 8.73 10.22 28.96
N ASN A 760 8.58 11.12 29.94
CA ASN A 760 7.28 11.61 30.40
C ASN A 760 6.30 10.49 30.80
N GLY A 761 6.81 9.42 31.42
CA GLY A 761 5.99 8.30 31.90
C GLY A 761 5.60 7.24 30.87
N VAL A 762 6.00 7.42 29.61
CA VAL A 762 5.84 6.41 28.54
C VAL A 762 7.20 5.77 28.27
N GLY A 763 7.23 4.48 27.94
CA GLY A 763 8.47 3.79 27.58
C GLY A 763 9.24 4.51 26.46
N TYR A 764 10.50 4.85 26.72
CA TYR A 764 11.37 5.56 25.80
C TYR A 764 11.58 4.75 24.50
N ASN A 765 11.70 5.45 23.38
CA ASN A 765 12.03 4.86 22.08
C ASN A 765 13.17 5.64 21.44
N GLY A 766 14.34 5.02 21.30
CA GLY A 766 15.52 5.68 20.75
C GLY A 766 16.84 4.98 21.08
N PRO A 767 17.96 5.49 20.54
CA PRO A 767 19.26 4.86 20.71
C PRO A 767 19.89 5.11 22.08
N ALA A 768 20.53 4.09 22.63
CA ALA A 768 21.56 4.20 23.64
C ALA A 768 22.87 3.59 23.15
N THR A 769 23.99 4.07 23.69
CA THR A 769 25.31 3.52 23.44
C THR A 769 25.84 2.83 24.69
N LEU A 770 26.12 1.54 24.59
CA LEU A 770 26.83 0.77 25.60
C LEU A 770 28.30 0.62 25.21
N THR A 771 29.19 0.76 26.19
CA THR A 771 30.63 0.53 26.06
C THR A 771 31.05 -0.47 27.13
N THR A 772 31.02 -1.74 26.74
CA THR A 772 31.33 -2.90 27.58
C THR A 772 32.83 -3.19 27.50
N LYS A 773 33.50 -3.22 28.65
CA LYS A 773 34.92 -3.54 28.81
C LYS A 773 35.07 -4.82 29.62
N ALA A 774 36.14 -5.56 29.37
CA ALA A 774 36.51 -6.73 30.17
C ALA A 774 38.03 -6.82 30.37
N GLY A 775 38.44 -7.23 31.56
CA GLY A 775 39.85 -7.32 31.97
C GLY A 775 40.36 -6.13 32.79
N ASN A 776 41.65 -6.16 33.12
CA ASN A 776 42.38 -5.14 33.87
C ASN A 776 43.70 -4.79 33.14
N GLU A 777 44.44 -3.80 33.62
CA GLU A 777 45.70 -3.35 33.00
C GLU A 777 46.73 -4.48 32.85
N GLU A 778 46.79 -5.42 33.81
CA GLU A 778 47.73 -6.56 33.79
C GLU A 778 47.42 -7.61 32.71
N ASN A 779 46.13 -7.87 32.44
CA ASN A 779 45.70 -8.90 31.49
C ASN A 779 45.26 -8.31 30.13
N GLY A 780 45.41 -6.99 29.94
CA GLY A 780 44.87 -6.24 28.82
C GLY A 780 43.35 -6.06 28.91
N VAL A 781 42.87 -4.89 28.50
CA VAL A 781 41.45 -4.53 28.45
C VAL A 781 40.92 -4.71 27.03
N VAL A 782 39.78 -5.39 26.88
CA VAL A 782 39.06 -5.49 25.61
C VAL A 782 37.74 -4.74 25.72
N GLU A 783 37.53 -3.78 24.81
CA GLU A 783 36.33 -2.94 24.76
C GLU A 783 35.43 -3.32 23.57
N LYS A 784 34.12 -3.27 23.78
CA LYS A 784 33.05 -3.40 22.79
C LYS A 784 32.07 -2.25 22.95
N LYS A 785 32.07 -1.35 21.98
CA LYS A 785 31.05 -0.33 21.83
C LYS A 785 29.88 -0.88 21.00
N SER A 786 28.66 -0.66 21.45
CA SER A 786 27.44 -1.17 20.82
C SER A 786 26.33 -0.13 20.94
N THR A 787 25.61 0.12 19.84
CA THR A 787 24.38 0.93 19.87
C THR A 787 23.19 -0.01 19.93
N ILE A 788 22.34 0.21 20.93
CA ILE A 788 21.08 -0.51 21.14
C ILE A 788 19.92 0.48 21.02
N TYR A 789 18.72 -0.02 20.73
CA TYR A 789 17.54 0.81 20.58
C TYR A 789 16.47 0.35 21.57
N PHE A 790 15.95 1.29 22.35
CA PHE A 790 14.77 1.05 23.17
C PHE A 790 13.53 0.93 22.29
N LYS A 791 12.72 -0.08 22.61
CA LYS A 791 11.39 -0.30 22.04
C LYS A 791 10.41 -0.39 23.20
N ASN A 792 9.46 0.53 23.26
CA ASN A 792 8.52 0.68 24.38
C ASN A 792 9.20 0.68 25.76
N GLY A 793 10.30 1.43 25.88
CA GLY A 793 11.04 1.59 27.13
C GLY A 793 11.96 0.45 27.52
N GLU A 794 12.07 -0.62 26.73
CA GLU A 794 13.01 -1.72 27.00
C GLU A 794 14.06 -1.85 25.88
N ALA A 795 15.31 -2.07 26.26
CA ALA A 795 16.40 -2.41 25.34
C ALA A 795 17.27 -3.51 25.94
N SER A 796 17.84 -4.38 25.11
CA SER A 796 18.82 -5.35 25.58
C SER A 796 19.89 -5.68 24.53
N ILE A 797 21.03 -6.19 25.01
CA ILE A 797 22.08 -6.77 24.16
C ILE A 797 22.73 -7.97 24.83
N THR A 798 22.79 -9.08 24.09
CA THR A 798 23.49 -10.29 24.51
C THR A 798 24.91 -10.31 23.97
N TYR A 799 25.88 -10.47 24.86
CA TYR A 799 27.27 -10.71 24.51
C TYR A 799 27.62 -12.18 24.72
N HIS A 800 28.42 -12.74 23.81
CA HIS A 800 29.13 -13.98 24.05
C HIS A 800 30.49 -13.64 24.66
N GLY A 801 30.82 -14.16 25.84
CA GLY A 801 32.06 -13.78 26.55
C GLY A 801 33.36 -14.07 25.77
N GLY A 802 33.34 -14.97 24.77
CA GLY A 802 34.45 -15.15 23.84
C GLY A 802 34.78 -13.91 22.98
N GLN A 803 33.85 -12.96 22.83
CA GLN A 803 34.05 -11.68 22.13
C GLN A 803 35.07 -10.75 22.82
N PHE A 804 35.46 -11.06 24.06
CA PHE A 804 36.34 -10.26 24.91
C PHE A 804 37.75 -10.87 25.12
N ALA A 805 38.09 -11.93 24.39
CA ALA A 805 39.37 -12.66 24.40
C ALA A 805 39.80 -13.24 25.76
N VAL A 806 40.01 -14.57 25.77
CA VAL A 806 40.09 -15.46 26.96
C VAL A 806 38.88 -15.35 27.90
N TRP A 807 38.70 -16.32 28.80
CA TRP A 807 37.56 -16.36 29.72
C TRP A 807 37.72 -15.31 30.83
N ARG A 808 37.34 -14.06 30.52
CA ARG A 808 37.25 -12.95 31.48
C ARG A 808 36.12 -13.18 32.47
N THR A 809 36.36 -12.80 33.73
CA THR A 809 35.38 -12.78 34.83
C THR A 809 34.83 -11.38 35.05
N ASN A 810 35.71 -10.37 35.09
CA ASN A 810 35.38 -8.97 35.37
C ASN A 810 34.99 -8.17 34.12
N PHE A 811 33.87 -7.45 34.22
CA PHE A 811 33.30 -6.58 33.20
C PHE A 811 32.85 -5.23 33.78
N GLU A 812 32.88 -4.20 32.94
CA GLU A 812 32.29 -2.88 33.19
C GLU A 812 31.52 -2.47 31.94
N THR A 813 30.24 -2.11 32.06
CA THR A 813 29.49 -1.52 30.95
C THR A 813 29.13 -0.08 31.27
N ASN A 814 29.55 0.82 30.40
CA ASN A 814 29.25 2.24 30.46
C ASN A 814 28.10 2.55 29.47
N LEU A 815 27.00 3.09 29.97
CA LEU A 815 25.86 3.58 29.22
C LEU A 815 26.02 5.07 28.89
N LYS A 816 25.64 5.44 27.67
CA LYS A 816 25.28 6.81 27.29
C LYS A 816 23.91 6.81 26.62
N LEU A 817 22.94 7.46 27.25
CA LEU A 817 21.54 7.59 26.82
C LEU A 817 21.17 9.08 26.79
N ARG A 818 21.20 9.69 25.61
CA ARG A 818 21.18 11.16 25.43
C ARG A 818 22.24 11.83 26.34
N ASP A 819 21.79 12.55 27.36
CA ASP A 819 22.61 13.28 28.33
C ASP A 819 22.89 12.48 29.62
N ILE A 820 22.26 11.31 29.78
CA ILE A 820 22.55 10.36 30.87
C ILE A 820 23.83 9.59 30.52
N GLU A 821 24.78 9.58 31.45
CA GLU A 821 25.91 8.65 31.45
C GLU A 821 25.91 7.88 32.78
N ASP A 822 25.97 6.55 32.70
CA ASP A 822 25.92 5.66 33.88
C ASP A 822 26.80 4.42 33.64
N SER A 823 27.15 3.64 34.66
CA SER A 823 27.89 2.39 34.48
C SER A 823 27.60 1.31 35.52
N ILE A 824 27.69 0.06 35.06
CA ILE A 824 27.58 -1.12 35.90
C ILE A 824 28.83 -2.01 35.78
N SER A 825 29.44 -2.32 36.91
CA SER A 825 30.54 -3.30 37.02
C SER A 825 30.00 -4.61 37.57
N TYR A 826 30.42 -5.73 36.99
CA TYR A 826 29.96 -7.07 37.36
C TYR A 826 31.05 -8.13 37.13
N GLU A 827 31.07 -9.15 37.98
CA GLU A 827 31.98 -10.29 37.87
C GLU A 827 31.19 -11.60 37.74
N PHE A 828 31.59 -12.45 36.80
CA PHE A 828 31.13 -13.83 36.68
C PHE A 828 32.12 -14.78 37.35
N SER A 829 31.64 -15.69 38.20
CA SER A 829 32.48 -16.69 38.86
C SER A 829 33.16 -17.65 37.85
N LYS A 830 34.26 -18.27 38.27
CA LYS A 830 35.02 -19.23 37.41
C LYS A 830 34.43 -20.63 37.40
N ASP A 831 33.63 -20.99 38.40
CA ASP A 831 32.99 -22.30 38.48
C ASP A 831 31.62 -22.29 37.79
N SER A 832 31.35 -23.32 37.00
CA SER A 832 30.13 -23.45 36.19
C SER A 832 28.86 -23.78 36.99
N LYS A 833 28.88 -23.58 38.31
CA LYS A 833 27.75 -23.74 39.23
C LYS A 833 27.82 -22.69 40.34
N SER A 834 26.67 -22.08 40.63
CA SER A 834 26.37 -21.09 41.68
C SER A 834 26.76 -19.61 41.46
N GLU A 835 25.69 -18.80 41.53
CA GLU A 835 25.54 -17.43 42.07
C GLU A 835 26.53 -16.33 41.67
N ALA A 836 26.01 -15.36 40.90
CA ALA A 836 26.66 -14.06 40.69
C ALA A 836 26.41 -13.14 41.91
N PHE A 837 27.40 -12.98 42.78
CA PHE A 837 27.33 -11.94 43.84
C PHE A 837 28.70 -11.36 44.26
N ILE A 838 29.15 -10.31 43.57
CA ILE A 838 29.78 -9.14 44.22
C ILE A 838 29.26 -7.88 43.53
N LYS A 839 28.18 -7.29 44.05
CA LYS A 839 27.63 -6.02 43.55
C LYS A 839 28.31 -4.84 44.27
N LYS A 840 29.53 -4.48 43.86
CA LYS A 840 30.21 -3.28 44.38
C LYS A 840 29.92 -2.07 43.50
N TYR A 841 28.77 -1.45 43.72
CA TYR A 841 28.39 -0.17 43.10
C TYR A 841 29.49 0.89 43.32
N PRO A 842 29.93 1.62 42.27
CA PRO A 842 30.79 2.79 42.40
C PRO A 842 30.11 3.94 43.16
N SER A 843 30.92 4.75 43.84
CA SER A 843 30.50 5.73 44.86
C SER A 843 29.80 7.01 44.34
N HIS A 844 29.23 6.99 43.14
CA HIS A 844 28.44 8.09 42.58
C HIS A 844 26.97 7.71 42.35
N VAL A 845 26.62 6.42 42.39
CA VAL A 845 25.23 5.97 42.42
C VAL A 845 24.84 5.66 43.87
N LYS A 846 24.50 6.72 44.61
CA LYS A 846 23.54 6.57 45.70
C LYS A 846 22.14 6.57 45.10
N ASP A 847 21.38 5.54 45.43
CA ASP A 847 19.91 5.57 45.39
C ASP A 847 19.20 5.50 44.03
N LEU A 848 19.85 5.00 42.95
CA LEU A 848 19.10 4.34 41.86
C LEU A 848 18.60 2.97 42.33
N LYS A 849 17.48 3.01 43.06
CA LYS A 849 16.53 1.89 43.07
C LYS A 849 15.76 1.95 41.74
N PRO A 850 15.49 0.82 41.07
CA PRO A 850 14.54 0.81 39.97
C PRO A 850 13.20 1.34 40.49
N LYS A 851 12.66 2.37 39.83
CA LYS A 851 11.37 2.96 40.21
C LYS A 851 10.30 1.87 40.15
N GLN A 852 9.59 1.65 41.26
CA GLN A 852 8.47 0.71 41.29
C GLN A 852 7.20 1.46 40.91
N TYR A 853 6.63 1.09 39.76
CA TYR A 853 5.35 1.60 39.30
C TYR A 853 4.25 0.61 39.68
N ASP A 854 3.42 0.99 40.65
CA ASP A 854 2.28 0.20 41.11
C ASP A 854 0.97 0.81 40.57
N LEU A 855 0.05 -0.04 40.12
CA LEU A 855 -1.27 0.37 39.64
C LEU A 855 -2.32 0.01 40.69
N GLY A 856 -3.16 0.99 41.05
CA GLY A 856 -4.33 0.77 41.89
C GLY A 856 -5.51 0.19 41.11
N ASP A 857 -6.60 -0.12 41.81
CA ASP A 857 -7.81 -0.67 41.20
C ASP A 857 -8.37 0.24 40.10
N ILE A 858 -8.60 -0.33 38.91
CA ILE A 858 -9.32 0.35 37.84
C ILE A 858 -10.80 0.42 38.23
N ARG A 859 -11.24 1.59 38.71
CA ARG A 859 -12.61 1.81 39.20
C ARG A 859 -13.56 2.11 38.06
N VAL A 860 -14.58 1.27 37.94
CA VAL A 860 -15.64 1.39 36.94
C VAL A 860 -16.79 2.23 37.50
N GLY A 861 -16.94 3.45 37.00
CA GLY A 861 -18.05 4.33 37.32
C GLY A 861 -19.38 3.83 36.80
N LYS A 862 -20.48 4.20 37.47
CA LYS A 862 -21.83 3.87 37.03
C LYS A 862 -22.15 4.54 35.69
N ARG A 863 -23.05 3.91 34.94
CA ARG A 863 -23.56 4.41 33.67
C ARG A 863 -24.50 5.59 33.90
N GLU A 864 -24.12 6.77 33.43
CA GLU A 864 -24.90 8.02 33.56
C GLU A 864 -24.99 8.75 32.22
N GLY A 865 -26.22 9.07 31.79
CA GLY A 865 -26.49 9.86 30.59
C GLY A 865 -26.01 9.23 29.27
N GLY A 866 -25.79 7.92 29.21
CA GLY A 866 -25.16 7.27 28.05
C GLY A 866 -23.63 7.32 28.05
N TYR A 867 -23.02 7.40 29.23
CA TYR A 867 -21.58 7.30 29.39
C TYR A 867 -21.21 6.47 30.62
N PHE A 868 -20.00 5.95 30.65
CA PHE A 868 -19.34 5.47 31.87
C PHE A 868 -17.95 6.08 31.97
N THR A 869 -17.42 6.15 33.18
CA THR A 869 -16.06 6.66 33.44
C THR A 869 -15.24 5.54 34.05
N LEU A 870 -14.04 5.32 33.53
CA LEU A 870 -13.02 4.53 34.22
C LEU A 870 -12.09 5.50 34.93
N SER A 871 -11.85 5.25 36.21
CA SER A 871 -10.89 5.98 37.01
C SER A 871 -9.73 5.07 37.36
N PHE A 872 -8.52 5.63 37.32
CA PHE A 872 -7.27 4.92 37.47
C PHE A 872 -6.49 5.53 38.62
N GLU A 873 -5.84 4.67 39.40
CA GLU A 873 -4.83 5.08 40.38
C GLU A 873 -3.47 4.50 39.97
N ALA A 874 -2.42 5.30 40.07
CA ALA A 874 -1.05 4.88 39.80
C ALA A 874 -0.10 5.50 40.83
N PHE A 875 0.96 4.77 41.16
CA PHE A 875 1.95 5.15 42.16
C PHE A 875 3.37 4.92 41.64
N GLU A 876 4.28 5.80 42.02
CA GLU A 876 5.72 5.74 41.74
C GLU A 876 6.47 5.70 43.09
N ASP A 877 7.15 4.59 43.36
CA ASP A 877 7.82 4.30 44.65
C ASP A 877 6.90 4.52 45.87
N GLY A 878 5.61 4.20 45.71
CA GLY A 878 4.56 4.37 46.72
C GLY A 878 3.98 5.79 46.86
N ASN A 879 4.41 6.76 46.04
CA ASN A 879 3.87 8.12 45.99
C ASN A 879 2.87 8.27 44.83
N PRO A 880 1.89 9.20 44.88
CA PRO A 880 0.93 9.41 43.80
C PRO A 880 1.63 9.80 42.48
N TYR A 881 1.46 8.98 41.43
CA TYR A 881 2.10 9.19 40.12
C TYR A 881 1.52 10.40 39.38
N THR A 882 2.38 11.20 38.74
CA THR A 882 1.96 12.29 37.85
C THR A 882 2.70 12.14 36.53
N GLY A 883 1.97 11.87 35.45
CA GLY A 883 2.56 11.49 34.17
C GLY A 883 1.56 10.82 33.22
N MET A 884 2.03 10.36 32.08
CA MET A 884 1.18 9.78 31.04
C MET A 884 0.95 8.28 31.25
N GLY A 885 -0.24 7.78 30.92
CA GLY A 885 -0.56 6.36 30.82
C GLY A 885 -1.38 6.04 29.57
N ILE A 886 -1.37 4.78 29.15
CA ILE A 886 -2.11 4.27 28.01
C ILE A 886 -3.24 3.37 28.53
N VAL A 887 -4.46 3.56 28.03
CA VAL A 887 -5.64 2.78 28.39
C VAL A 887 -6.16 2.07 27.15
N GLU A 888 -6.14 0.75 27.18
CA GLU A 888 -6.68 -0.13 26.15
C GLU A 888 -7.97 -0.76 26.68
N THR A 889 -9.13 -0.27 26.23
CA THR A 889 -10.45 -0.85 26.59
C THR A 889 -10.97 -1.69 25.44
N THR A 890 -11.15 -2.98 25.66
CA THR A 890 -11.67 -3.97 24.71
C THR A 890 -13.06 -4.42 25.11
N SER A 891 -13.97 -4.58 24.15
CA SER A 891 -15.29 -5.18 24.38
C SER A 891 -15.78 -5.89 23.13
N GLU A 892 -16.15 -7.17 23.25
CA GLU A 892 -16.65 -8.02 22.16
C GLU A 892 -15.85 -7.84 20.84
N GLY A 893 -14.52 -7.92 20.93
CA GLY A 893 -13.59 -7.77 19.79
C GLY A 893 -13.22 -6.34 19.39
N THR A 894 -13.88 -5.30 19.91
CA THR A 894 -13.56 -3.89 19.62
C THR A 894 -12.63 -3.31 20.70
N THR A 895 -11.38 -3.01 20.34
CA THR A 895 -10.39 -2.35 21.22
C THR A 895 -10.32 -0.85 20.98
N ARG A 896 -10.24 -0.05 22.05
CA ARG A 896 -9.98 1.39 22.02
C ARG A 896 -8.75 1.73 22.84
N ILE A 897 -7.73 2.26 22.17
CA ILE A 897 -6.50 2.72 22.79
C ILE A 897 -6.58 4.23 22.98
N ASN A 898 -6.42 4.70 24.21
CA ASN A 898 -6.45 6.11 24.57
C ASN A 898 -5.27 6.46 25.46
N THR A 899 -4.97 7.75 25.56
CA THR A 899 -3.98 8.29 26.49
C THR A 899 -4.71 8.98 27.64
N VAL A 900 -4.23 8.77 28.87
CA VAL A 900 -4.71 9.47 30.06
C VAL A 900 -3.53 10.12 30.77
N ASN A 901 -3.76 11.30 31.34
CA ASN A 901 -2.76 12.00 32.16
C ASN A 901 -3.14 11.83 33.63
N PHE A 902 -2.23 11.28 34.41
CA PHE A 902 -2.33 11.20 35.86
C PHE A 902 -1.89 12.51 36.49
N THR A 903 -2.69 12.98 37.44
CA THR A 903 -2.41 14.14 38.30
C THR A 903 -2.65 13.70 39.73
N ASP A 904 -1.64 13.82 40.59
CA ASP A 904 -1.72 13.38 42.00
C ASP A 904 -2.21 11.92 42.15
N GLY A 905 -1.62 11.02 41.36
CA GLY A 905 -1.93 9.59 41.32
C GLY A 905 -3.22 9.22 40.63
N GLN A 906 -4.04 10.18 40.19
CA GLN A 906 -5.37 9.91 39.63
C GLN A 906 -5.48 10.29 38.15
N ALA A 907 -6.07 9.41 37.36
CA ALA A 907 -6.53 9.71 36.01
C ALA A 907 -7.95 9.20 35.79
N SER A 908 -8.64 9.69 34.77
CA SER A 908 -9.90 9.07 34.34
C SER A 908 -10.13 9.23 32.84
N ILE A 909 -10.92 8.33 32.27
CA ILE A 909 -11.40 8.41 30.88
C ILE A 909 -12.89 8.09 30.83
N ARG A 910 -13.62 8.82 29.99
CA ARG A 910 -15.06 8.66 29.82
C ARG A 910 -15.39 8.07 28.45
N TYR A 911 -16.13 6.97 28.46
CA TYR A 911 -16.59 6.27 27.26
C TYR A 911 -18.10 6.40 27.09
N SER A 912 -18.56 6.39 25.84
CA SER A 912 -19.96 6.22 25.44
C SER A 912 -20.13 4.90 24.69
N GLY A 913 -21.37 4.40 24.57
CA GLY A 913 -21.64 3.20 23.77
C GLY A 913 -21.29 3.36 22.28
N ALA A 914 -21.28 4.58 21.76
CA ALA A 914 -20.86 4.86 20.39
C ALA A 914 -19.35 4.66 20.18
N ASN A 915 -18.53 4.75 21.23
CA ASN A 915 -17.10 4.44 21.13
C ASN A 915 -16.84 2.97 20.76
N PHE A 916 -17.80 2.07 21.02
CA PHE A 916 -17.72 0.63 20.71
C PHE A 916 -18.79 0.20 19.68
N GLY A 917 -19.28 1.15 18.87
CA GLY A 917 -20.31 0.95 17.83
C GLY A 917 -21.72 0.80 18.40
N VAL A 918 -21.92 -0.13 19.33
CA VAL A 918 -23.18 -0.35 20.07
C VAL A 918 -22.90 -0.60 21.55
N TRP A 919 -23.92 -0.42 22.41
CA TRP A 919 -23.78 -0.70 23.84
C TRP A 919 -23.53 -2.18 24.12
N LYS A 920 -22.27 -2.49 24.43
CA LYS A 920 -21.83 -3.81 24.91
C LYS A 920 -22.06 -3.96 26.41
N LYS A 921 -22.08 -5.21 26.87
CA LYS A 921 -22.20 -5.52 28.31
C LYS A 921 -20.84 -5.69 28.96
N ASP A 922 -19.96 -6.46 28.35
CA ASP A 922 -18.73 -6.94 28.99
C ASP A 922 -17.50 -6.28 28.39
N PHE A 923 -16.64 -5.73 29.25
CA PHE A 923 -15.45 -4.98 28.88
C PHE A 923 -14.24 -5.53 29.61
N VAL A 924 -13.09 -5.48 28.96
CA VAL A 924 -11.76 -5.63 29.55
C VAL A 924 -11.04 -4.31 29.37
N THR A 925 -10.45 -3.73 30.41
CA THR A 925 -9.58 -2.55 30.27
C THR A 925 -8.22 -2.82 30.86
N THR A 926 -7.19 -2.67 30.04
CA THR A 926 -5.78 -2.68 30.43
C THR A 926 -5.26 -1.25 30.51
N LEU A 927 -4.82 -0.83 31.69
CA LEU A 927 -4.02 0.36 31.89
C LEU A 927 -2.54 -0.02 31.81
N LYS A 928 -1.73 0.76 31.10
CA LYS A 928 -0.27 0.64 31.01
C LYS A 928 0.39 1.96 31.43
N VAL A 929 1.29 1.90 32.40
CA VAL A 929 2.11 3.04 32.86
C VAL A 929 3.56 2.55 32.92
N VAL A 930 4.45 3.23 32.20
CA VAL A 930 5.85 2.80 31.95
C VAL A 930 5.91 1.33 31.52
N ASN A 931 6.23 0.40 32.43
CA ASN A 931 6.38 -1.03 32.19
C ASN A 931 5.46 -1.90 33.10
N THR A 932 4.52 -1.28 33.79
CA THR A 932 3.49 -1.97 34.59
C THR A 932 2.17 -1.90 33.86
N GLU A 933 1.46 -3.03 33.77
CA GLU A 933 0.10 -3.08 33.27
C GLU A 933 -0.84 -3.75 34.28
N ALA A 934 -2.08 -3.27 34.30
CA ALA A 934 -3.15 -3.84 35.10
C ALA A 934 -4.41 -3.94 34.24
N SER A 935 -5.08 -5.09 34.29
CA SER A 935 -6.31 -5.34 33.53
C SER A 935 -7.48 -5.62 34.46
N VAL A 936 -8.63 -5.00 34.18
CA VAL A 936 -9.91 -5.31 34.83
C VAL A 936 -10.92 -5.80 33.80
N ALA A 937 -11.64 -6.87 34.12
CA ALA A 937 -12.83 -7.28 33.38
C ALA A 937 -14.09 -6.87 34.17
N TYR A 938 -15.07 -6.25 33.51
CA TYR A 938 -16.30 -5.79 34.14
C TYR A 938 -17.51 -5.84 33.20
N GLY A 939 -18.66 -6.18 33.77
CA GLY A 939 -19.96 -6.15 33.09
C GLY A 939 -20.76 -4.91 33.51
N MET A 940 -21.42 -4.26 32.55
CA MET A 940 -22.38 -3.18 32.81
C MET A 940 -23.81 -3.70 32.79
N SER A 941 -24.47 -3.67 33.95
CA SER A 941 -25.93 -3.86 34.01
C SER A 941 -26.66 -2.67 33.36
N LYS A 942 -27.90 -2.94 32.93
CA LYS A 942 -28.66 -2.04 32.04
C LYS A 942 -29.08 -0.73 32.71
#